data_AF-A0A345X0B9-F1
#
_entry.id   AF-A0A345X0B9-F1
#
_cell.length_a   1.000
_cell.length_b   1.000
_cell.length_c   1.000
_cell.angle_alpha   90.00
_cell.angle_beta   90.00
_cell.angle_gamma   90.00
#
_symmetry.space_group_name_H-M   'P 1'
#
loop_
_entity.id
_entity.type
_entity.pdbx_description
1 polymer ?
#
loop_
_entity_poly.entity_id
_entity_poly.type
_entity_poly.pdbx_seq_one_letter_code
_entity_poly.pdbx_strand_id
1 'polypeptide(L)'
;MLSQQMPSPYKHNSLLHSIHQFSEKLALDIVAIQRHFYLKDISWFPRGSATLNAKLSFVVRALPILLAGLGENAKTLQIKGLDAFADKLFWANAECILINDPRCGVTVTLHLAKIISFHFMDSRLVGPITFQAGNLMANLYGLYSVSPEFALECHSVLQSIAKKHPSLDASRSIASRVSRCIEKLATSDRLRELLLKHGLKGVVGHAELFNEACLSIVDNHERLSFGVLIREALPDVFGINNFTSNKEKTLIINKSGWDVDITGVAVLSPTLEVEVISYLDSLCIKKPDNDRDNVPTKIQELRKLSSFLVDLKCGLSQSQINEIKQHGVSAFVNDSVLMRKIMSFRDQASEQKKQKKSTFQNAGTRDRNFKAVTALIDVLKYVTKNENIVKMMLPEFLVFDHTGRVGKHQFMSIESICFSFPQLANDLREIHAISTVNIKLDQVQNISIRGYFRSFISAFNYIKDELNENEIKQLSIHGLAALNENHHSILKRIRKKIRDLTNSNKLEVSSAQMLQIAIDWMLLKKGLAVIKAYPISTTRRDKHKKEDNQKKAYSVEQVHELAFYIDVCLKKSVLTQLQTLCLILARVLLKTGWNITPVMELETDDLMQMDSPIAGASTYFIRLFKRRASYKTQFHKFVLDGQDIGLDEMVSGKQVANALKDLLYLRDNLTYGLRSKLNSDHPFKKRIAIYKINNEVCCLTAESFTNNLNSILQNVGCSVRFTQRRIRKGGMNYVYRQVEKDFNKYKIAGNHSFSVFYENYLEVDTTKAEQTLGRALEIMGDYFHGRPITGDITIVTEMPSNWQKTPNGECASQGYDAEADAYNKQHYKVHKEQAISNPRCAEFNACLWCRHYRTIADAEHVWKLLSYRDFVIADMEASIVDYERMEMQQQYIEILSERVNDIVNALADIDPNAVIQGQNIVKTRGIHPFWQFANSTGKTF
;
A
#
# COMPACT_ATOMS: atom_id res chain seq x y z
N MET A 1 6.68 -89.79 -9.96
CA MET A 1 7.68 -89.26 -10.92
C MET A 1 7.22 -87.85 -11.29
N LEU A 2 7.86 -86.74 -10.95
CA LEU A 2 9.27 -86.44 -10.75
C LEU A 2 9.47 -85.57 -9.49
N SER A 3 10.10 -86.19 -8.49
CA SER A 3 10.92 -85.54 -7.48
C SER A 3 12.24 -85.09 -8.12
N GLN A 4 12.18 -84.12 -9.03
CA GLN A 4 13.36 -83.31 -9.35
C GLN A 4 13.28 -82.07 -8.47
N GLN A 5 14.19 -81.98 -7.49
CA GLN A 5 14.53 -80.70 -6.87
C GLN A 5 14.78 -79.72 -8.02
N MET A 6 13.85 -78.80 -8.26
CA MET A 6 14.14 -77.68 -9.15
C MET A 6 15.40 -77.00 -8.57
N PRO A 7 16.45 -76.79 -9.38
CA PRO A 7 17.62 -76.07 -8.91
C PRO A 7 17.14 -74.76 -8.30
N SER A 8 17.67 -74.42 -7.11
CA SER A 8 17.34 -73.17 -6.41
C SER A 8 17.25 -72.04 -7.42
N PRO A 9 16.07 -71.41 -7.62
CA PRO A 9 15.84 -70.44 -8.70
C PRO A 9 16.79 -69.23 -8.60
N TYR A 10 17.48 -69.11 -7.47
CA TYR A 10 18.42 -68.06 -7.11
C TYR A 10 19.86 -68.32 -7.61
N LYS A 11 20.24 -69.52 -8.07
CA LYS A 11 21.62 -69.84 -8.46
C LYS A 11 22.05 -69.31 -9.84
N HIS A 12 21.10 -68.98 -10.73
CA HIS A 12 21.41 -68.58 -12.12
C HIS A 12 21.00 -67.14 -12.48
N ASN A 13 20.23 -66.45 -11.63
CA ASN A 13 19.79 -65.07 -11.88
C ASN A 13 20.34 -64.14 -10.78
N SER A 14 21.38 -63.37 -11.12
CA SER A 14 22.08 -62.47 -10.19
C SER A 14 21.14 -61.47 -9.50
N LEU A 15 20.10 -60.99 -10.19
CA LEU A 15 19.12 -60.05 -9.62
C LEU A 15 18.22 -60.71 -8.57
N LEU A 16 17.70 -61.91 -8.84
CA LEU A 16 16.86 -62.64 -7.87
C LEU A 16 17.66 -63.06 -6.64
N HIS A 17 18.93 -63.43 -6.82
CA HIS A 17 19.82 -63.72 -5.70
C HIS A 17 20.01 -62.49 -4.81
N SER A 18 20.26 -61.32 -5.41
CA SER A 18 20.37 -60.05 -4.66
C SER A 18 19.08 -59.72 -3.91
N ILE A 19 17.89 -59.92 -4.51
CA ILE A 19 16.61 -59.68 -3.81
C ILE A 19 16.44 -60.66 -2.64
N HIS A 20 16.75 -61.94 -2.85
CA HIS A 20 16.62 -62.97 -1.82
C HIS A 20 17.52 -62.69 -0.60
N GLN A 21 18.70 -62.10 -0.79
CA GLN A 21 19.56 -61.69 0.33
C GLN A 21 18.89 -60.66 1.25
N PHE A 22 17.91 -59.90 0.75
CA PHE A 22 17.18 -58.91 1.52
C PHE A 22 15.81 -59.40 2.00
N SER A 23 15.08 -60.15 1.17
CA SER A 23 13.75 -60.68 1.47
C SER A 23 13.44 -61.90 0.60
N GLU A 24 13.26 -63.05 1.24
CA GLU A 24 12.83 -64.29 0.59
C GLU A 24 11.43 -64.13 -0.03
N LYS A 25 10.49 -63.55 0.72
CA LYS A 25 9.12 -63.31 0.25
C LYS A 25 9.08 -62.39 -0.98
N LEU A 26 9.85 -61.29 -0.98
CA LEU A 26 9.95 -60.42 -2.15
C LEU A 26 10.54 -61.15 -3.36
N ALA A 27 11.54 -62.01 -3.17
CA ALA A 27 12.11 -62.81 -4.26
C ALA A 27 11.07 -63.79 -4.84
N LEU A 28 10.26 -64.43 -3.99
CA LEU A 28 9.16 -65.30 -4.40
C LEU A 28 8.08 -64.53 -5.18
N ASP A 29 7.73 -63.32 -4.76
CA ASP A 29 6.76 -62.46 -5.47
C ASP A 29 7.26 -62.12 -6.88
N ILE A 30 8.56 -61.79 -7.04
CA ILE A 30 9.15 -61.54 -8.37
C ILE A 30 9.15 -62.81 -9.24
N VAL A 31 9.42 -63.99 -8.68
CA VAL A 31 9.35 -65.25 -9.42
C VAL A 31 7.92 -65.51 -9.91
N ALA A 32 6.90 -65.22 -9.10
CA ALA A 32 5.51 -65.33 -9.51
C ALA A 32 5.18 -64.40 -10.69
N ILE A 33 5.60 -63.13 -10.62
CA ILE A 33 5.43 -62.16 -11.73
C ILE A 33 6.13 -62.66 -13.01
N GLN A 34 7.36 -63.16 -12.90
CA GLN A 34 8.11 -63.69 -14.04
C GLN A 34 7.41 -64.89 -14.69
N ARG A 35 6.78 -65.78 -13.90
CA ARG A 35 6.02 -66.93 -14.45
C ARG A 35 4.87 -66.47 -15.34
N HIS A 36 4.04 -65.54 -14.88
CA HIS A 36 2.97 -64.96 -15.69
C HIS A 36 3.52 -64.33 -16.97
N PHE A 37 4.63 -63.62 -16.85
CA PHE A 37 5.30 -63.02 -18.00
C PHE A 37 5.77 -64.04 -19.06
N TYR A 38 6.32 -65.17 -18.64
CA TYR A 38 6.73 -66.25 -19.55
C TYR A 38 5.54 -66.99 -20.16
N LEU A 39 4.46 -67.16 -19.42
CA LEU A 39 3.23 -67.81 -19.89
C LEU A 39 2.44 -66.94 -20.89
N LYS A 40 2.73 -65.63 -20.96
CA LYS A 40 2.01 -64.65 -21.82
C LYS A 40 0.50 -64.67 -21.59
N ASP A 41 0.09 -65.00 -20.38
CA ASP A 41 -1.31 -65.14 -19.97
C ASP A 41 -2.02 -63.79 -19.76
N ILE A 42 -1.27 -62.68 -19.72
CA ILE A 42 -1.80 -61.33 -19.51
C ILE A 42 -1.43 -60.40 -20.67
N SER A 43 -2.45 -59.93 -21.39
CA SER A 43 -2.29 -59.16 -22.64
C SER A 43 -1.61 -57.79 -22.49
N TRP A 44 -1.65 -57.19 -21.29
CA TRP A 44 -1.05 -55.89 -21.00
C TRP A 44 0.35 -55.97 -20.35
N PHE A 45 0.88 -57.18 -20.15
CA PHE A 45 2.28 -57.34 -19.74
C PHE A 45 3.21 -56.95 -20.91
N PRO A 46 4.37 -56.31 -20.63
CA PRO A 46 5.34 -55.98 -21.67
C PRO A 46 5.71 -57.21 -22.52
N ARG A 47 5.93 -57.04 -23.82
CA ARG A 47 6.40 -58.14 -24.69
C ARG A 47 7.92 -58.20 -24.61
N GLY A 48 8.47 -59.03 -23.72
CA GLY A 48 9.91 -59.34 -23.65
C GLY A 48 10.53 -59.22 -22.25
N SER A 49 11.25 -60.26 -21.81
CA SER A 49 11.84 -60.36 -20.46
C SER A 49 12.86 -59.25 -20.16
N ALA A 50 13.48 -58.67 -21.19
CA ALA A 50 14.40 -57.54 -21.08
C ALA A 50 13.77 -56.32 -20.39
N THR A 51 12.50 -56.00 -20.67
CA THR A 51 11.82 -54.83 -20.11
C THR A 51 11.51 -54.99 -18.62
N LEU A 52 11.10 -56.19 -18.20
CA LEU A 52 10.88 -56.53 -16.79
C LEU A 52 12.21 -56.53 -16.02
N ASN A 53 13.25 -57.15 -16.59
CA ASN A 53 14.58 -57.19 -15.99
C ASN A 53 15.21 -55.80 -15.86
N ALA A 54 15.00 -54.91 -16.84
CA ALA A 54 15.44 -53.52 -16.75
C ALA A 54 14.77 -52.80 -15.56
N LYS A 55 13.43 -52.88 -15.44
CA LYS A 55 12.69 -52.29 -14.30
C LYS A 55 13.14 -52.86 -12.96
N LEU A 56 13.30 -54.19 -12.89
CA LEU A 56 13.79 -54.87 -11.69
C LEU A 56 15.19 -54.40 -11.31
N SER A 57 16.10 -54.24 -12.27
CA SER A 57 17.47 -53.81 -11.98
C SER A 57 17.53 -52.45 -11.28
N PHE A 58 16.66 -51.50 -11.63
CA PHE A 58 16.54 -50.22 -10.93
C PHE A 58 16.03 -50.40 -9.50
N VAL A 59 14.99 -51.22 -9.29
CA VAL A 59 14.43 -51.47 -7.96
C VAL A 59 15.40 -52.23 -7.06
N VAL A 60 16.14 -53.20 -7.60
CA VAL A 60 17.16 -53.95 -6.84
C VAL A 60 18.29 -53.05 -6.36
N ARG A 61 18.79 -52.15 -7.21
CA ARG A 61 19.82 -51.18 -6.82
C ARG A 61 19.34 -50.21 -5.73
N ALA A 62 18.04 -49.89 -5.73
CA ALA A 62 17.42 -49.00 -4.76
C ALA A 62 17.00 -49.71 -3.45
N LEU A 63 16.97 -51.05 -3.43
CA LEU A 63 16.46 -51.82 -2.30
C LEU A 63 17.24 -51.58 -0.99
N PRO A 64 18.58 -51.49 -0.97
CA PRO A 64 19.32 -51.14 0.25
C PRO A 64 18.96 -49.76 0.79
N ILE A 65 18.72 -48.79 -0.10
CA ILE A 65 18.33 -47.42 0.25
C ILE A 65 16.93 -47.43 0.86
N LEU A 66 16.00 -48.15 0.23
CA LEU A 66 14.63 -48.29 0.71
C LEU A 66 14.59 -48.95 2.09
N LEU A 67 15.32 -50.06 2.28
CA LEU A 67 15.37 -50.77 3.57
C LEU A 67 15.99 -49.91 4.67
N ALA A 68 17.08 -49.21 4.39
CA ALA A 68 17.70 -48.29 5.34
C ALA A 68 16.75 -47.15 5.72
N GLY A 69 16.08 -46.53 4.75
CA GLY A 69 15.15 -45.43 4.98
C GLY A 69 13.85 -45.85 5.68
N LEU A 70 13.40 -47.10 5.51
CA LEU A 70 12.22 -47.63 6.21
C LEU A 70 12.47 -47.90 7.69
N GLY A 71 13.74 -48.03 8.12
CA GLY A 71 14.09 -48.31 9.52
C GLY A 71 13.39 -49.57 10.04
N GLU A 72 12.65 -49.45 11.15
CA GLU A 72 11.91 -50.58 11.74
C GLU A 72 10.84 -51.19 10.80
N ASN A 73 10.28 -50.38 9.90
CA ASN A 73 9.29 -50.82 8.91
C ASN A 73 9.90 -51.70 7.80
N ALA A 74 11.23 -51.80 7.71
CA ALA A 74 11.90 -52.68 6.76
C ALA A 74 11.50 -54.15 6.95
N LYS A 75 11.28 -54.58 8.21
CA LYS A 75 10.80 -55.94 8.52
C LYS A 75 9.48 -56.27 7.84
N THR A 76 8.60 -55.28 7.68
CA THR A 76 7.32 -55.44 6.99
C THR A 76 7.54 -55.80 5.52
N LEU A 77 8.45 -55.11 4.83
CA LEU A 77 8.84 -55.45 3.45
C LEU A 77 9.49 -56.82 3.38
N GLN A 78 10.33 -57.16 4.37
CA GLN A 78 11.04 -58.43 4.38
C GLN A 78 10.11 -59.63 4.55
N ILE A 79 9.11 -59.50 5.42
CA ILE A 79 8.15 -60.57 5.75
C ILE A 79 7.01 -60.65 4.73
N LYS A 80 6.46 -59.51 4.31
CA LYS A 80 5.28 -59.46 3.42
C LYS A 80 5.62 -59.31 1.94
N GLY A 81 6.86 -58.96 1.58
CA GLY A 81 7.25 -58.71 0.20
C GLY A 81 6.40 -57.60 -0.44
N LEU A 82 5.94 -57.82 -1.68
CA LEU A 82 5.11 -56.84 -2.39
C LEU A 82 3.72 -56.67 -1.76
N ASP A 83 3.25 -57.62 -0.94
CA ASP A 83 1.99 -57.49 -0.21
C ASP A 83 2.02 -56.34 0.82
N ALA A 84 3.21 -55.89 1.24
CA ALA A 84 3.37 -54.72 2.11
C ALA A 84 2.79 -53.44 1.48
N PHE A 85 2.81 -53.32 0.15
CA PHE A 85 2.32 -52.14 -0.57
C PHE A 85 0.79 -52.10 -0.71
N ALA A 86 0.06 -53.09 -0.19
CA ALA A 86 -1.39 -52.98 -0.03
C ALA A 86 -1.76 -51.86 0.96
N ASP A 87 -0.88 -51.55 1.93
CA ASP A 87 -1.02 -50.39 2.79
C ASP A 87 -0.53 -49.12 2.07
N LYS A 88 -1.45 -48.17 1.85
CA LYS A 88 -1.14 -46.90 1.17
C LYS A 88 -0.13 -46.05 1.92
N LEU A 89 -0.11 -46.10 3.25
CA LEU A 89 0.87 -45.35 4.05
C LEU A 89 2.25 -45.96 3.91
N PHE A 90 2.34 -47.29 3.99
CA PHE A 90 3.59 -48.00 3.71
C PHE A 90 4.13 -47.68 2.31
N TRP A 91 3.27 -47.70 1.29
CA TRP A 91 3.65 -47.34 -0.07
C TRP A 91 4.11 -45.87 -0.16
N ALA A 92 3.35 -44.93 0.40
CA ALA A 92 3.72 -43.52 0.40
C ALA A 92 5.07 -43.25 1.11
N ASN A 93 5.35 -43.95 2.21
CA ASN A 93 6.65 -43.89 2.90
C ASN A 93 7.79 -44.37 1.98
N ALA A 94 7.60 -45.52 1.32
CA ALA A 94 8.58 -46.06 0.38
C ALA A 94 8.84 -45.10 -0.80
N GLU A 95 7.79 -44.48 -1.35
CA GLU A 95 7.92 -43.50 -2.42
C GLU A 95 8.67 -42.25 -1.96
N CYS A 96 8.34 -41.71 -0.78
CA CYS A 96 9.01 -40.55 -0.18
C CYS A 96 10.51 -40.77 -0.01
N ILE A 97 10.92 -41.93 0.55
CA ILE A 97 12.33 -42.31 0.72
C ILE A 97 13.06 -42.31 -0.63
N LEU A 98 12.46 -42.96 -1.63
CA LEU A 98 13.08 -43.12 -2.95
C LEU A 98 13.16 -41.82 -3.74
N ILE A 99 12.20 -40.91 -3.59
CA ILE A 99 12.20 -39.61 -4.28
C ILE A 99 13.26 -38.68 -3.69
N ASN A 100 13.41 -38.69 -2.36
CA ASN A 100 14.33 -37.79 -1.66
C ASN A 100 15.79 -38.28 -1.69
N ASP A 101 16.06 -39.52 -2.13
CA ASP A 101 17.42 -40.00 -2.35
C ASP A 101 17.93 -39.65 -3.78
N PRO A 102 19.04 -38.90 -3.91
CA PRO A 102 19.59 -38.50 -5.21
C PRO A 102 19.94 -39.66 -6.16
N ARG A 103 20.16 -40.87 -5.64
CA ARG A 103 20.55 -42.07 -6.43
C ARG A 103 19.34 -42.79 -7.04
N CYS A 104 18.13 -42.48 -6.59
CA CYS A 104 16.90 -43.16 -7.00
C CYS A 104 16.03 -42.25 -7.87
N GLY A 105 15.43 -41.22 -7.26
CA GLY A 105 14.50 -40.31 -7.92
C GLY A 105 13.19 -40.94 -8.38
N VAL A 106 12.41 -40.17 -9.14
CA VAL A 106 11.03 -40.50 -9.58
C VAL A 106 10.97 -41.73 -10.50
N THR A 107 12.01 -42.00 -11.28
CA THR A 107 12.00 -43.15 -12.21
C THR A 107 11.91 -44.48 -11.45
N VAL A 108 12.61 -44.60 -10.32
CA VAL A 108 12.60 -45.82 -9.49
C VAL A 108 11.22 -46.04 -8.87
N THR A 109 10.56 -45.00 -8.37
CA THR A 109 9.21 -45.12 -7.80
C THR A 109 8.19 -45.54 -8.85
N LEU A 110 8.26 -44.99 -10.07
CA LEU A 110 7.41 -45.41 -11.19
C LEU A 110 7.66 -46.87 -11.61
N HIS A 111 8.90 -47.35 -11.54
CA HIS A 111 9.23 -48.75 -11.81
C HIS A 111 8.72 -49.67 -10.70
N LEU A 112 8.90 -49.29 -9.44
CA LEU A 112 8.36 -50.01 -8.28
C LEU A 112 6.84 -50.11 -8.36
N ALA A 113 6.14 -48.99 -8.61
CA ALA A 113 4.69 -48.97 -8.78
C ALA A 113 4.23 -49.89 -9.90
N LYS A 114 4.98 -49.99 -11.00
CA LYS A 114 4.65 -50.92 -12.09
C LYS A 114 4.85 -52.38 -11.70
N ILE A 115 5.92 -52.70 -10.97
CA ILE A 115 6.14 -54.06 -10.43
C ILE A 115 5.02 -54.45 -9.47
N ILE A 116 4.61 -53.53 -8.59
CA ILE A 116 3.47 -53.71 -7.69
C ILE A 116 2.17 -53.94 -8.48
N SER A 117 1.95 -53.19 -9.57
CA SER A 117 0.79 -53.41 -10.45
C SER A 117 0.77 -54.81 -11.09
N PHE A 118 1.95 -55.38 -11.38
CA PHE A 118 2.06 -56.75 -11.89
C PHE A 118 1.79 -57.78 -10.79
N HIS A 119 2.23 -57.53 -9.56
CA HIS A 119 1.95 -58.41 -8.41
C HIS A 119 0.46 -58.53 -8.13
N PHE A 120 -0.24 -57.40 -8.05
CA PHE A 120 -1.68 -57.35 -7.77
C PHE A 120 -2.56 -57.62 -9.00
N MET A 121 -1.95 -57.88 -10.17
CA MET A 121 -2.66 -58.13 -11.43
C MET A 121 -3.65 -57.02 -11.82
N ASP A 122 -3.37 -55.76 -11.44
CA ASP A 122 -4.21 -54.61 -11.74
C ASP A 122 -3.45 -53.56 -12.55
N SER A 123 -3.77 -53.50 -13.85
CA SER A 123 -3.17 -52.54 -14.79
C SER A 123 -3.45 -51.07 -14.44
N ARG A 124 -4.51 -50.80 -13.65
CA ARG A 124 -4.94 -49.47 -13.22
C ARG A 124 -4.39 -49.09 -11.84
N LEU A 125 -3.68 -50.00 -11.17
CA LEU A 125 -3.07 -49.71 -9.88
C LEU A 125 -1.93 -48.70 -10.06
N VAL A 126 -2.05 -47.59 -9.36
CA VAL A 126 -1.10 -46.47 -9.38
C VAL A 126 -0.67 -46.16 -7.95
N GLY A 127 0.58 -45.74 -7.80
CA GLY A 127 1.12 -45.40 -6.49
C GLY A 127 0.58 -44.06 -5.96
N PRO A 128 0.69 -43.81 -4.63
CA PRO A 128 0.26 -42.56 -4.01
C PRO A 128 0.85 -41.27 -4.63
N ILE A 129 2.04 -41.34 -5.23
CA ILE A 129 2.66 -40.25 -6.00
C ILE A 129 1.87 -39.88 -7.26
N THR A 130 1.01 -40.76 -7.79
CA THR A 130 0.35 -40.56 -9.09
C THR A 130 -1.13 -40.31 -8.94
N PHE A 131 -1.57 -39.11 -9.33
CA PHE A 131 -2.97 -38.77 -9.45
C PHE A 131 -3.51 -39.18 -10.83
N GLN A 132 -4.65 -39.87 -10.84
CA GLN A 132 -5.33 -40.30 -12.07
C GLN A 132 -6.71 -39.66 -12.20
N ALA A 133 -6.94 -38.96 -13.32
CA ALA A 133 -8.24 -38.42 -13.73
C ALA A 133 -8.64 -39.04 -15.09
N GLY A 134 -9.35 -40.17 -15.04
CA GLY A 134 -9.62 -40.98 -16.24
C GLY A 134 -8.32 -41.53 -16.83
N ASN A 135 -8.01 -41.18 -18.09
CA ASN A 135 -6.78 -41.60 -18.77
C ASN A 135 -5.61 -40.62 -18.58
N LEU A 136 -5.84 -39.51 -17.88
CA LEU A 136 -4.84 -38.48 -17.64
C LEU A 136 -4.18 -38.64 -16.28
N MET A 137 -2.87 -38.44 -16.23
CA MET A 137 -2.03 -38.66 -15.04
C MET A 137 -1.31 -37.38 -14.65
N ALA A 138 -1.12 -37.18 -13.35
CA ALA A 138 -0.29 -36.11 -12.78
C ALA A 138 0.58 -36.65 -11.64
N ASN A 139 1.82 -36.19 -11.55
CA ASN A 139 2.71 -36.56 -10.46
C ASN A 139 2.54 -35.58 -9.28
N LEU A 140 2.54 -36.11 -8.07
CA LEU A 140 2.30 -35.42 -6.81
C LEU A 140 3.55 -35.36 -5.91
N TYR A 141 4.75 -35.55 -6.45
CA TYR A 141 6.00 -35.63 -5.67
C TYR A 141 6.21 -34.43 -4.72
N GLY A 142 5.78 -33.24 -5.14
CA GLY A 142 5.88 -32.03 -4.33
C GLY A 142 5.14 -32.10 -2.99
N LEU A 143 4.17 -33.01 -2.83
CA LEU A 143 3.47 -33.21 -1.56
C LEU A 143 4.34 -33.90 -0.49
N TYR A 144 5.33 -34.70 -0.91
CA TYR A 144 6.27 -35.37 0.00
C TYR A 144 7.29 -34.43 0.62
N SER A 145 7.35 -33.17 0.17
CA SER A 145 8.12 -32.11 0.83
C SER A 145 7.62 -31.82 2.26
N VAL A 146 6.39 -32.22 2.59
CA VAL A 146 5.81 -32.14 3.93
C VAL A 146 5.88 -33.49 4.65
N SER A 147 5.05 -34.46 4.25
CA SER A 147 5.10 -35.84 4.76
C SER A 147 4.28 -36.82 3.91
N PRO A 148 4.49 -38.13 4.04
CA PRO A 148 3.67 -39.17 3.41
C PRO A 148 2.19 -39.13 3.80
N GLU A 149 1.88 -38.86 5.08
CA GLU A 149 0.51 -38.72 5.59
C GLU A 149 -0.19 -37.53 4.95
N PHE A 150 0.50 -36.39 4.86
CA PHE A 150 -0.03 -35.18 4.23
C PHE A 150 -0.29 -35.40 2.73
N ALA A 151 0.61 -36.12 2.05
CA ALA A 151 0.43 -36.47 0.65
C ALA A 151 -0.84 -37.32 0.44
N LEU A 152 -1.10 -38.28 1.32
CA LEU A 152 -2.32 -39.11 1.27
C LEU A 152 -3.58 -38.31 1.57
N GLU A 153 -3.54 -37.39 2.55
CA GLU A 153 -4.63 -36.45 2.84
C GLU A 153 -5.00 -35.66 1.57
N CYS A 154 -4.01 -34.99 0.96
CA CYS A 154 -4.19 -34.23 -0.27
C CYS A 154 -4.67 -35.09 -1.44
N HIS A 155 -4.12 -36.28 -1.61
CA HIS A 155 -4.50 -37.21 -2.68
C HIS A 155 -5.98 -37.57 -2.59
N SER A 156 -6.50 -37.84 -1.38
CA SER A 156 -7.92 -38.15 -1.17
C SER A 156 -8.84 -37.00 -1.58
N VAL A 157 -8.45 -35.77 -1.26
CA VAL A 157 -9.21 -34.55 -1.62
C VAL A 157 -9.18 -34.31 -3.13
N LEU A 158 -8.01 -34.49 -3.77
CA LEU A 158 -7.87 -34.38 -5.23
C LEU A 158 -8.74 -35.42 -5.96
N GLN A 159 -8.85 -36.64 -5.43
CA GLN A 159 -9.76 -37.66 -5.98
C GLN A 159 -11.23 -37.24 -5.87
N SER A 160 -11.64 -36.57 -4.79
CA SER A 160 -12.98 -35.98 -4.67
C SER A 160 -13.22 -34.92 -5.76
N ILE A 161 -12.24 -34.04 -5.98
CA ILE A 161 -12.29 -33.03 -7.06
C ILE A 161 -12.46 -33.72 -8.41
N ALA A 162 -11.68 -34.77 -8.69
CA ALA A 162 -11.75 -35.49 -9.96
C ALA A 162 -13.13 -36.06 -10.26
N LYS A 163 -13.85 -36.54 -9.24
CA LYS A 163 -15.20 -37.09 -9.37
C LYS A 163 -16.24 -36.00 -9.66
N LYS A 164 -16.03 -34.78 -9.16
CA LYS A 164 -16.98 -33.66 -9.28
C LYS A 164 -16.69 -32.75 -10.48
N HIS A 165 -15.44 -32.68 -10.94
CA HIS A 165 -15.03 -31.73 -11.97
C HIS A 165 -15.45 -32.21 -13.39
N PRO A 166 -16.10 -31.36 -14.22
CA PRO A 166 -16.60 -31.76 -15.54
C PRO A 166 -15.50 -32.04 -16.57
N SER A 167 -14.34 -31.40 -16.44
CA SER A 167 -13.18 -31.60 -17.30
C SER A 167 -12.08 -32.39 -16.61
N LEU A 168 -11.70 -33.53 -17.19
CA LEU A 168 -10.61 -34.39 -16.70
C LEU A 168 -9.24 -33.69 -16.79
N ASP A 169 -9.00 -32.91 -17.86
CA ASP A 169 -7.73 -32.19 -18.02
C ASP A 169 -7.57 -31.04 -17.02
N ALA A 170 -8.67 -30.34 -16.72
CA ALA A 170 -8.66 -29.33 -15.66
C ALA A 170 -8.40 -29.94 -14.29
N SER A 171 -9.00 -31.11 -13.99
CA SER A 171 -8.73 -31.86 -12.75
C SER A 171 -7.25 -32.27 -12.65
N ARG A 172 -6.68 -32.85 -13.72
CA ARG A 172 -5.25 -33.19 -13.82
C ARG A 172 -4.36 -31.95 -13.58
N SER A 173 -4.72 -30.83 -14.21
CA SER A 173 -3.98 -29.58 -14.08
C SER A 173 -4.05 -28.99 -12.67
N ILE A 174 -5.19 -29.12 -11.98
CA ILE A 174 -5.34 -28.73 -10.56
C ILE A 174 -4.39 -29.57 -9.70
N ALA A 175 -4.38 -30.89 -9.85
CA ALA A 175 -3.54 -31.79 -9.08
C ALA A 175 -2.04 -31.48 -9.24
N SER A 176 -1.57 -31.29 -10.48
CA SER A 176 -0.17 -30.94 -10.76
C SER A 176 0.23 -29.58 -10.15
N ARG A 177 -0.65 -28.58 -10.24
CA ARG A 177 -0.42 -27.24 -9.68
C ARG A 177 -0.44 -27.22 -8.15
N VAL A 178 -1.31 -28.02 -7.54
CA VAL A 178 -1.34 -28.21 -6.08
C VAL A 178 -0.02 -28.79 -5.59
N SER A 179 0.50 -29.83 -6.26
CA SER A 179 1.77 -30.45 -5.88
C SER A 179 2.92 -29.44 -5.90
N ARG A 180 3.05 -28.65 -6.98
CA ARG A 180 4.04 -27.56 -7.09
C ARG A 180 3.85 -26.46 -6.05
N CYS A 181 2.60 -26.09 -5.76
CA CYS A 181 2.28 -25.08 -4.75
C CYS A 181 2.79 -25.50 -3.37
N ILE A 182 2.48 -26.73 -2.96
CA ILE A 182 2.92 -27.27 -1.67
C ILE A 182 4.44 -27.36 -1.59
N GLU A 183 5.10 -27.85 -2.64
CA GLU A 183 6.57 -27.93 -2.71
C GLU A 183 7.22 -26.57 -2.44
N LYS A 184 6.70 -25.51 -3.06
CA LYS A 184 7.16 -24.13 -2.82
C LYS A 184 6.86 -23.65 -1.41
N LEU A 185 5.66 -23.91 -0.89
CA LEU A 185 5.29 -23.52 0.48
C LEU A 185 6.16 -24.22 1.53
N ALA A 186 6.51 -25.48 1.30
CA ALA A 186 7.33 -26.29 2.18
C ALA A 186 8.81 -25.84 2.24
N THR A 187 9.26 -24.95 1.35
CA THR A 187 10.59 -24.32 1.46
C THR A 187 10.73 -23.44 2.71
N SER A 188 9.61 -22.97 3.26
CA SER A 188 9.58 -22.31 4.56
C SER A 188 9.41 -23.34 5.67
N ASP A 189 10.41 -23.49 6.53
CA ASP A 189 10.36 -24.41 7.68
C ASP A 189 9.12 -24.20 8.54
N ARG A 190 8.76 -22.93 8.80
CA ARG A 190 7.58 -22.56 9.57
C ARG A 190 6.28 -23.07 8.94
N LEU A 191 6.12 -22.94 7.62
CA LEU A 191 4.90 -23.39 6.93
C LEU A 191 4.87 -24.90 6.81
N ARG A 192 6.03 -25.51 6.56
CA ARG A 192 6.19 -26.97 6.52
C ARG A 192 5.79 -27.59 7.86
N GLU A 193 6.27 -27.07 8.99
CA GLU A 193 5.89 -27.53 10.33
C GLU A 193 4.38 -27.41 10.60
N LEU A 194 3.76 -26.32 10.15
CA LEU A 194 2.32 -26.13 10.29
C LEU A 194 1.52 -27.16 9.48
N LEU A 195 1.94 -27.45 8.25
CA LEU A 195 1.32 -28.49 7.42
C LEU A 195 1.57 -29.89 7.99
N LEU A 196 2.77 -30.15 8.50
CA LEU A 196 3.14 -31.42 9.13
C LEU A 196 2.26 -31.70 10.37
N LYS A 197 2.09 -30.70 11.24
CA LYS A 197 1.40 -30.85 12.51
C LYS A 197 -0.13 -30.89 12.38
N HIS A 198 -0.68 -30.16 11.43
CA HIS A 198 -2.13 -29.89 11.37
C HIS A 198 -2.79 -30.24 10.03
N GLY A 199 -2.03 -30.75 9.04
CA GLY A 199 -2.54 -31.07 7.72
C GLY A 199 -3.18 -29.88 7.01
N LEU A 200 -4.18 -30.14 6.16
CA LEU A 200 -4.92 -29.08 5.47
C LEU A 200 -5.72 -28.18 6.43
N LYS A 201 -6.04 -28.65 7.65
CA LYS A 201 -6.68 -27.84 8.69
C LYS A 201 -5.76 -26.75 9.25
N GLY A 202 -4.44 -26.98 9.25
CA GLY A 202 -3.43 -26.00 9.67
C GLY A 202 -3.48 -24.70 8.88
N VAL A 203 -3.88 -24.78 7.61
CA VAL A 203 -4.06 -23.64 6.70
C VAL A 203 -5.16 -22.71 7.19
N VAL A 204 -6.18 -23.21 7.90
CA VAL A 204 -7.29 -22.39 8.42
C VAL A 204 -6.87 -21.61 9.65
N GLY A 205 -6.25 -22.32 10.61
CA GLY A 205 -5.77 -21.70 11.86
C GLY A 205 -4.73 -20.61 11.61
N HIS A 206 -4.06 -20.66 10.46
CA HIS A 206 -2.96 -19.75 10.10
C HIS A 206 -3.15 -19.15 8.70
N ALA A 207 -4.40 -18.88 8.31
CA ALA A 207 -4.74 -18.46 6.95
C ALA A 207 -3.97 -17.22 6.47
N GLU A 208 -3.67 -16.28 7.36
CA GLU A 208 -2.93 -15.06 7.00
C GLU A 208 -1.50 -15.37 6.56
N LEU A 209 -0.80 -16.25 7.29
CA LEU A 209 0.58 -16.66 6.98
C LEU A 209 0.65 -17.42 5.64
N PHE A 210 -0.27 -18.35 5.42
CA PHE A 210 -0.33 -19.10 4.15
C PHE A 210 -0.71 -18.19 2.97
N ASN A 211 -1.56 -17.18 3.18
CA ASN A 211 -1.91 -16.22 2.13
C ASN A 211 -0.73 -15.32 1.74
N GLU A 212 0.03 -14.84 2.73
CA GLU A 212 1.22 -14.03 2.50
C GLU A 212 2.30 -14.82 1.74
N ALA A 213 2.52 -16.07 2.14
CA ALA A 213 3.42 -16.98 1.42
C ALA A 213 2.93 -17.24 -0.02
N CYS A 214 1.65 -17.56 -0.21
CA CYS A 214 1.10 -17.77 -1.55
C CYS A 214 1.15 -16.52 -2.45
N LEU A 215 1.18 -15.31 -1.88
CA LEU A 215 1.33 -14.06 -2.62
C LEU A 215 2.77 -13.78 -3.06
N SER A 216 3.74 -14.30 -2.32
CA SER A 216 5.17 -13.99 -2.52
C SER A 216 5.89 -15.04 -3.35
N ILE A 217 5.60 -16.33 -3.16
CA ILE A 217 6.40 -17.42 -3.75
C ILE A 217 5.65 -18.31 -4.75
N VAL A 218 4.32 -18.17 -4.85
CA VAL A 218 3.46 -19.05 -5.67
C VAL A 218 2.81 -18.27 -6.81
N ASP A 219 2.70 -18.88 -7.99
CA ASP A 219 2.05 -18.21 -9.12
C ASP A 219 0.51 -18.17 -8.97
N ASN A 220 -0.16 -17.31 -9.76
CA ASN A 220 -1.59 -17.11 -9.62
C ASN A 220 -2.40 -18.39 -9.93
N HIS A 221 -1.96 -19.23 -10.87
CA HIS A 221 -2.66 -20.45 -11.23
C HIS A 221 -2.48 -21.55 -10.18
N GLU A 222 -1.28 -21.70 -9.64
CA GLU A 222 -0.95 -22.57 -8.51
C GLU A 222 -1.77 -22.19 -7.26
N ARG A 223 -1.81 -20.89 -6.94
CA ARG A 223 -2.61 -20.37 -5.83
C ARG A 223 -4.10 -20.64 -6.00
N LEU A 224 -4.64 -20.47 -7.21
CA LEU A 224 -6.05 -20.78 -7.49
C LEU A 224 -6.34 -22.27 -7.32
N SER A 225 -5.46 -23.14 -7.81
CA SER A 225 -5.59 -24.60 -7.65
C SER A 225 -5.48 -25.02 -6.19
N PHE A 226 -4.57 -24.41 -5.42
CA PHE A 226 -4.49 -24.62 -3.97
C PHE A 226 -5.77 -24.16 -3.25
N GLY A 227 -6.34 -23.02 -3.64
CA GLY A 227 -7.63 -22.56 -3.14
C GLY A 227 -8.82 -23.49 -3.50
N VAL A 228 -8.74 -24.26 -4.59
CA VAL A 228 -9.73 -25.31 -4.92
C VAL A 228 -9.56 -26.49 -3.97
N LEU A 229 -8.33 -26.93 -3.70
CA LEU A 229 -8.03 -28.01 -2.75
C LEU A 229 -8.57 -27.69 -1.35
N ILE A 230 -8.26 -26.51 -0.82
CA ILE A 230 -8.67 -26.11 0.54
C ILE A 230 -10.20 -26.00 0.67
N ARG A 231 -10.88 -25.50 -0.37
CA ARG A 231 -12.35 -25.46 -0.41
C ARG A 231 -13.00 -26.83 -0.45
N GLU A 232 -12.36 -27.79 -1.14
CA GLU A 232 -12.87 -29.16 -1.17
C GLU A 232 -12.65 -29.86 0.18
N ALA A 233 -11.50 -29.63 0.83
CA ALA A 233 -11.18 -30.21 2.12
C ALA A 233 -12.06 -29.65 3.25
N LEU A 234 -12.41 -28.35 3.20
CA LEU A 234 -13.10 -27.63 4.26
C LEU A 234 -14.20 -26.69 3.69
N PRO A 235 -15.27 -27.27 3.12
CA PRO A 235 -16.32 -26.50 2.44
C PRO A 235 -17.10 -25.57 3.39
N ASP A 236 -17.25 -25.94 4.67
CA ASP A 236 -17.97 -25.12 5.66
C ASP A 236 -17.27 -23.80 5.96
N VAL A 237 -15.94 -23.75 5.81
CA VAL A 237 -15.12 -22.56 6.12
C VAL A 237 -14.90 -21.69 4.89
N PHE A 238 -14.65 -22.31 3.72
CA PHE A 238 -14.24 -21.57 2.51
C PHE A 238 -15.29 -21.58 1.38
N GLY A 239 -16.43 -22.22 1.58
CA GLY A 239 -17.48 -22.40 0.59
C GLY A 239 -17.18 -23.54 -0.39
N ILE A 240 -18.24 -24.01 -1.06
CA ILE A 240 -18.19 -25.15 -1.96
C ILE A 240 -17.56 -24.77 -3.30
N ASN A 241 -16.79 -25.68 -3.89
CA ASN A 241 -16.33 -25.52 -5.27
C ASN A 241 -17.50 -25.68 -6.25
N ASN A 242 -17.76 -24.65 -7.05
CA ASN A 242 -18.80 -24.71 -8.08
C ASN A 242 -18.21 -25.24 -9.40
N PHE A 243 -18.26 -26.56 -9.57
CA PHE A 243 -17.83 -27.25 -10.78
C PHE A 243 -19.03 -27.46 -11.72
N THR A 244 -19.62 -26.39 -12.26
CA THR A 244 -20.79 -26.52 -13.15
C THR A 244 -20.43 -27.26 -14.44
N SER A 245 -21.03 -28.44 -14.63
CA SER A 245 -21.10 -29.13 -15.93
C SER A 245 -22.28 -28.57 -16.72
N ASN A 246 -22.05 -27.74 -17.72
CA ASN A 246 -23.13 -27.35 -18.63
C ASN A 246 -23.46 -28.53 -19.57
N LYS A 247 -24.34 -29.45 -19.11
CA LYS A 247 -25.02 -30.44 -19.95
C LYS A 247 -26.35 -29.91 -20.51
N GLU A 248 -26.85 -28.78 -20.02
CA GLU A 248 -27.94 -28.04 -20.67
C GLU A 248 -27.41 -27.37 -21.95
N LYS A 249 -28.28 -27.26 -22.96
CA LYS A 249 -27.98 -26.63 -24.25
C LYS A 249 -27.46 -25.21 -23.97
N THR A 250 -26.14 -25.03 -24.05
CA THR A 250 -25.50 -23.77 -23.71
C THR A 250 -25.92 -22.73 -24.73
N LEU A 251 -26.64 -21.72 -24.27
CA LEU A 251 -27.06 -20.63 -25.14
C LEU A 251 -25.97 -19.56 -25.07
N ILE A 252 -25.06 -19.65 -26.05
CA ILE A 252 -23.92 -18.76 -26.20
C ILE A 252 -24.19 -17.82 -27.37
N ILE A 253 -24.12 -16.52 -27.09
CA ILE A 253 -24.26 -15.48 -28.12
C ILE A 253 -22.89 -14.88 -28.40
N ASN A 254 -22.52 -14.85 -29.67
CA ASN A 254 -21.28 -14.21 -30.11
C ASN A 254 -21.56 -12.74 -30.44
N LYS A 255 -20.99 -11.81 -29.67
CA LYS A 255 -21.02 -10.37 -29.97
C LYS A 255 -19.63 -9.89 -30.35
N SER A 256 -19.46 -9.54 -31.63
CA SER A 256 -18.20 -9.00 -32.17
C SER A 256 -16.98 -9.88 -31.83
N GLY A 257 -17.13 -11.21 -31.92
CA GLY A 257 -16.06 -12.18 -31.65
C GLY A 257 -15.84 -12.51 -30.17
N TRP A 258 -16.77 -12.14 -29.28
CA TRP A 258 -16.77 -12.52 -27.87
C TRP A 258 -18.02 -13.33 -27.51
N ASP A 259 -17.80 -14.50 -26.92
CA ASP A 259 -18.89 -15.37 -26.47
C ASP A 259 -19.48 -14.90 -25.14
N VAL A 260 -20.80 -14.82 -25.05
CA VAL A 260 -21.56 -14.50 -23.84
C VAL A 260 -22.52 -15.65 -23.56
N ASP A 261 -22.29 -16.37 -22.46
CA ASP A 261 -23.21 -17.39 -21.96
C ASP A 261 -24.41 -16.71 -21.30
N ILE A 262 -25.60 -16.94 -21.84
CA ILE A 262 -26.88 -16.50 -21.26
C ILE A 262 -27.80 -17.67 -20.88
N THR A 263 -27.25 -18.88 -20.75
CA THR A 263 -28.01 -20.11 -20.44
C THR A 263 -28.85 -19.95 -19.17
N GLY A 264 -28.25 -19.42 -18.08
CA GLY A 264 -28.95 -19.16 -16.83
C GLY A 264 -30.03 -18.08 -16.92
N VAL A 265 -29.93 -17.18 -17.90
CA VAL A 265 -30.98 -16.19 -18.20
C VAL A 265 -32.18 -16.89 -18.82
N ALA A 266 -31.94 -17.68 -19.89
CA ALA A 266 -32.95 -18.46 -20.60
C ALA A 266 -33.68 -19.46 -19.68
N VAL A 267 -32.94 -20.14 -18.80
CA VAL A 267 -33.47 -21.09 -17.81
C VAL A 267 -34.34 -20.42 -16.74
N LEU A 268 -34.11 -19.14 -16.46
CA LEU A 268 -34.89 -18.39 -15.49
C LEU A 268 -36.17 -17.81 -16.12
N SER A 269 -36.06 -17.16 -17.27
CA SER A 269 -37.18 -16.51 -17.96
C SER A 269 -36.91 -16.33 -19.47
N PRO A 270 -37.79 -16.85 -20.34
CA PRO A 270 -37.72 -16.60 -21.79
C PRO A 270 -37.89 -15.10 -22.13
N THR A 271 -38.69 -14.38 -21.35
CA THR A 271 -38.88 -12.93 -21.52
C THR A 271 -37.58 -12.18 -21.24
N LEU A 272 -36.89 -12.55 -20.15
CA LEU A 272 -35.60 -11.96 -19.78
C LEU A 272 -34.50 -12.30 -20.80
N GLU A 273 -34.54 -13.48 -21.40
CA GLU A 273 -33.64 -13.87 -22.49
C GLU A 273 -33.74 -12.86 -23.65
N VAL A 274 -34.96 -12.62 -24.16
CA VAL A 274 -35.18 -11.67 -25.27
C VAL A 274 -34.69 -10.26 -24.93
N GLU A 275 -34.93 -9.80 -23.70
CA GLU A 275 -34.48 -8.48 -23.23
C GLU A 275 -32.96 -8.36 -23.18
N VAL A 276 -32.27 -9.39 -22.67
CA VAL A 276 -30.80 -9.42 -22.59
C VAL A 276 -30.18 -9.49 -23.99
N ILE A 277 -30.78 -10.24 -24.91
CA ILE A 277 -30.36 -10.30 -26.32
C ILE A 277 -30.49 -8.93 -26.97
N SER A 278 -31.65 -8.29 -26.83
CA SER A 278 -31.90 -6.96 -27.38
C SER A 278 -30.91 -5.92 -26.84
N TYR A 279 -30.62 -5.95 -25.53
CA TYR A 279 -29.61 -5.08 -24.95
C TYR A 279 -28.21 -5.37 -25.50
N LEU A 280 -27.80 -6.65 -25.60
CA LEU A 280 -26.53 -7.07 -26.21
C LEU A 280 -26.40 -6.57 -27.66
N ASP A 281 -27.49 -6.60 -28.42
CA ASP A 281 -27.53 -6.14 -29.80
C ASP A 281 -27.37 -4.62 -29.90
N SER A 282 -27.95 -3.87 -28.97
CA SER A 282 -27.80 -2.41 -28.90
C SER A 282 -26.37 -1.92 -28.63
N LEU A 283 -25.49 -2.78 -28.10
CA LEU A 283 -24.12 -2.40 -27.76
C LEU A 283 -23.24 -2.22 -29.02
N CYS A 284 -22.83 -0.98 -29.29
CA CYS A 284 -21.89 -0.61 -30.36
C CYS A 284 -20.43 -1.00 -30.03
N ILE A 285 -20.12 -2.30 -30.06
CA ILE A 285 -18.80 -2.84 -29.70
C ILE A 285 -18.06 -3.31 -30.96
N LYS A 286 -16.88 -2.74 -31.21
CA LYS A 286 -15.97 -3.17 -32.29
C LYS A 286 -14.78 -3.94 -31.72
N LYS A 287 -14.40 -5.03 -32.37
CA LYS A 287 -13.19 -5.81 -32.03
C LYS A 287 -11.96 -5.07 -32.61
N PRO A 288 -10.97 -4.66 -31.82
CA PRO A 288 -9.72 -4.15 -32.37
C PRO A 288 -8.95 -5.29 -33.04
N ASP A 289 -8.35 -5.03 -34.21
CA ASP A 289 -7.77 -6.05 -35.08
C ASP A 289 -6.62 -6.89 -34.46
N ASN A 290 -6.05 -6.45 -33.32
CA ASN A 290 -4.82 -7.04 -32.77
C ASN A 290 -4.85 -7.42 -31.27
N ASP A 291 -6.00 -7.49 -30.60
CA ASP A 291 -6.03 -7.79 -29.15
C ASP A 291 -7.07 -8.87 -28.78
N ARG A 292 -6.63 -10.12 -28.64
CA ARG A 292 -7.50 -11.27 -28.29
C ARG A 292 -7.84 -11.36 -26.81
N ASP A 293 -7.20 -10.57 -25.94
CA ASP A 293 -7.29 -10.76 -24.49
C ASP A 293 -8.10 -9.68 -23.75
N ASN A 294 -8.41 -8.54 -24.37
CA ASN A 294 -9.06 -7.43 -23.69
C ASN A 294 -10.58 -7.36 -23.97
N VAL A 295 -11.35 -8.14 -23.20
CA VAL A 295 -12.82 -8.21 -23.29
C VAL A 295 -13.44 -6.87 -22.81
N PRO A 296 -14.34 -6.21 -23.58
CA PRO A 296 -15.02 -4.99 -23.16
C PRO A 296 -15.79 -5.15 -21.84
N THR A 297 -15.81 -4.12 -21.00
CA THR A 297 -16.40 -4.16 -19.65
C THR A 297 -17.86 -4.65 -19.65
N LYS A 298 -18.70 -4.15 -20.56
CA LYS A 298 -20.11 -4.56 -20.68
C LYS A 298 -20.27 -6.05 -21.01
N ILE A 299 -19.39 -6.58 -21.86
CA ILE A 299 -19.35 -8.01 -22.20
C ILE A 299 -18.86 -8.83 -21.00
N GLN A 300 -17.86 -8.33 -20.26
CA GLN A 300 -17.42 -8.99 -19.01
C GLN A 300 -18.53 -9.02 -17.96
N GLU A 301 -19.33 -7.96 -17.84
CA GLU A 301 -20.46 -7.87 -16.92
C GLU A 301 -21.55 -8.88 -17.28
N LEU A 302 -21.95 -8.92 -18.55
CA LEU A 302 -22.97 -9.85 -19.05
C LEU A 302 -22.53 -11.32 -18.93
N ARG A 303 -21.24 -11.64 -19.15
CA ARG A 303 -20.68 -12.98 -18.92
C ARG A 303 -20.84 -13.51 -17.49
N LYS A 304 -21.09 -12.64 -16.51
CA LYS A 304 -21.31 -13.05 -15.11
C LYS A 304 -22.79 -13.27 -14.79
N LEU A 305 -23.69 -12.75 -15.62
CA LEU A 305 -25.12 -12.72 -15.36
C LEU A 305 -25.74 -14.13 -15.29
N SER A 306 -25.44 -14.99 -16.26
CA SER A 306 -25.96 -16.37 -16.34
C SER A 306 -25.73 -17.16 -15.05
N SER A 307 -24.47 -17.27 -14.60
CA SER A 307 -24.13 -17.96 -13.36
C SER A 307 -24.74 -17.33 -12.09
N PHE A 308 -24.91 -16.01 -12.07
CA PHE A 308 -25.52 -15.30 -10.94
C PHE A 308 -27.02 -15.59 -10.84
N LEU A 309 -27.73 -15.62 -11.97
CA LEU A 309 -29.17 -15.88 -12.01
C LEU A 309 -29.52 -17.33 -11.66
N VAL A 310 -28.64 -18.29 -11.99
CA VAL A 310 -28.77 -19.68 -11.51
C VAL A 310 -28.71 -19.74 -9.99
N ASP A 311 -27.71 -19.08 -9.38
CA ASP A 311 -27.58 -19.00 -7.92
C ASP A 311 -28.77 -18.25 -7.28
N LEU A 312 -29.23 -17.16 -7.90
CA LEU A 312 -30.37 -16.37 -7.44
C LEU A 312 -31.65 -17.22 -7.42
N LYS A 313 -31.91 -17.99 -8.49
CA LYS A 313 -33.10 -18.85 -8.65
C LYS A 313 -33.28 -19.81 -7.48
N CYS A 314 -32.20 -20.40 -6.97
CA CYS A 314 -32.24 -21.30 -5.81
C CYS A 314 -32.78 -20.63 -4.53
N GLY A 315 -32.70 -19.30 -4.43
CA GLY A 315 -33.21 -18.53 -3.30
C GLY A 315 -34.59 -17.89 -3.52
N LEU A 316 -35.22 -18.01 -4.69
CA LEU A 316 -36.50 -17.35 -4.98
C LEU A 316 -37.70 -18.24 -4.63
N SER A 317 -38.81 -17.62 -4.20
CA SER A 317 -40.07 -18.33 -4.08
C SER A 317 -40.68 -18.64 -5.45
N GLN A 318 -41.58 -19.62 -5.53
CA GLN A 318 -42.22 -19.97 -6.81
C GLN A 318 -43.02 -18.79 -7.40
N SER A 319 -43.64 -17.96 -6.55
CA SER A 319 -44.35 -16.74 -6.97
C SER A 319 -43.39 -15.75 -7.65
N GLN A 320 -42.22 -15.52 -7.06
CA GLN A 320 -41.19 -14.64 -7.61
C GLN A 320 -40.59 -15.14 -8.92
N ILE A 321 -40.41 -16.45 -9.04
CA ILE A 321 -39.96 -17.08 -10.29
C ILE A 321 -41.01 -16.86 -11.40
N ASN A 322 -42.31 -16.99 -11.07
CA ASN A 322 -43.38 -16.76 -12.03
C ASN A 322 -43.45 -15.29 -12.47
N GLU A 323 -43.28 -14.36 -11.55
CA GLU A 323 -43.21 -12.92 -11.84
C GLU A 323 -42.08 -12.61 -12.84
N ILE A 324 -40.87 -13.15 -12.61
CA ILE A 324 -39.71 -12.98 -13.51
C ILE A 324 -39.96 -13.63 -14.88
N LYS A 325 -40.63 -14.78 -14.93
CA LYS A 325 -41.02 -15.42 -16.20
C LYS A 325 -41.97 -14.55 -17.01
N GLN A 326 -42.97 -13.98 -16.35
CA GLN A 326 -44.03 -13.21 -16.98
C GLN A 326 -43.57 -11.80 -17.39
N HIS A 327 -42.78 -11.14 -16.55
CA HIS A 327 -42.44 -9.71 -16.71
C HIS A 327 -40.95 -9.44 -16.95
N GLY A 328 -40.12 -10.47 -17.12
CA GLY A 328 -38.70 -10.33 -17.44
C GLY A 328 -37.95 -9.51 -16.39
N VAL A 329 -37.15 -8.54 -16.84
CA VAL A 329 -36.40 -7.64 -15.97
C VAL A 329 -37.32 -6.66 -15.23
N SER A 330 -38.50 -6.38 -15.78
CA SER A 330 -39.50 -5.50 -15.15
C SER A 330 -40.12 -6.11 -13.89
N ALA A 331 -40.05 -7.43 -13.73
CA ALA A 331 -40.41 -8.12 -12.48
C ALA A 331 -39.63 -7.57 -11.26
N PHE A 332 -38.37 -7.18 -11.46
CA PHE A 332 -37.55 -6.58 -10.42
C PHE A 332 -38.01 -5.17 -10.05
N VAL A 333 -38.79 -4.51 -10.91
CA VAL A 333 -39.42 -3.22 -10.60
C VAL A 333 -40.76 -3.44 -9.92
N ASN A 334 -41.53 -4.42 -10.39
CA ASN A 334 -42.88 -4.70 -9.89
C ASN A 334 -42.86 -5.32 -8.48
N ASP A 335 -41.82 -6.10 -8.13
CA ASP A 335 -41.63 -6.68 -6.80
C ASP A 335 -40.42 -6.05 -6.07
N SER A 336 -40.73 -5.18 -5.10
CA SER A 336 -39.74 -4.53 -4.23
C SER A 336 -38.88 -5.51 -3.41
N VAL A 337 -39.34 -6.74 -3.16
CA VAL A 337 -38.58 -7.78 -2.45
C VAL A 337 -37.50 -8.35 -3.36
N LEU A 338 -37.83 -8.59 -4.64
CA LEU A 338 -36.87 -9.05 -5.65
C LEU A 338 -35.74 -8.03 -5.88
N MET A 339 -36.07 -6.74 -5.97
CA MET A 339 -35.07 -5.67 -6.09
C MET A 339 -34.14 -5.65 -4.86
N ARG A 340 -34.71 -5.63 -3.65
CA ARG A 340 -33.93 -5.62 -2.39
C ARG A 340 -32.97 -6.81 -2.31
N LYS A 341 -33.40 -7.98 -2.77
CA LYS A 341 -32.58 -9.20 -2.76
C LYS A 341 -31.38 -9.11 -3.69
N ILE A 342 -31.54 -8.56 -4.89
CA ILE A 342 -30.42 -8.34 -5.83
C ILE A 342 -29.46 -7.28 -5.29
N MET A 343 -29.98 -6.24 -4.66
CA MET A 343 -29.20 -5.15 -4.10
C MET A 343 -28.39 -5.58 -2.88
N SER A 344 -28.92 -6.46 -2.03
CA SER A 344 -28.18 -7.03 -0.90
C SER A 344 -26.99 -7.87 -1.38
N PHE A 345 -27.11 -8.62 -2.48
CA PHE A 345 -25.97 -9.32 -3.09
C PHE A 345 -24.88 -8.35 -3.57
N ARG A 346 -25.25 -7.18 -4.09
CA ARG A 346 -24.30 -6.14 -4.51
C ARG A 346 -23.59 -5.51 -3.32
N ASP A 347 -24.32 -5.22 -2.25
CA ASP A 347 -23.81 -4.56 -1.06
C ASP A 347 -22.92 -5.51 -0.24
N GLN A 348 -23.32 -6.77 -0.08
CA GLN A 348 -22.46 -7.82 0.49
C GLN A 348 -21.17 -7.96 -0.31
N ALA A 349 -21.23 -7.98 -1.65
CA ALA A 349 -20.03 -8.03 -2.49
C ALA A 349 -19.13 -6.79 -2.31
N SER A 350 -19.72 -5.61 -2.10
CA SER A 350 -19.03 -4.35 -1.86
C SER A 350 -18.40 -4.26 -0.46
N GLU A 351 -19.07 -4.76 0.56
CA GLU A 351 -18.56 -4.83 1.94
C GLU A 351 -17.46 -5.88 2.09
N GLN A 352 -17.63 -7.06 1.48
CA GLN A 352 -16.58 -8.09 1.40
C GLN A 352 -15.33 -7.58 0.68
N LYS A 353 -15.48 -6.68 -0.32
CA LYS A 353 -14.36 -5.99 -0.98
C LYS A 353 -13.61 -5.03 -0.04
N LYS A 354 -14.30 -4.46 0.96
CA LYS A 354 -13.69 -3.57 1.98
C LYS A 354 -13.12 -4.32 3.18
N GLN A 355 -13.70 -5.47 3.57
CA GLN A 355 -13.36 -6.12 4.83
C GLN A 355 -12.18 -7.11 4.78
N LYS A 356 -11.78 -7.75 3.66
CA LYS A 356 -10.65 -8.71 3.70
C LYS A 356 -9.83 -8.79 2.41
N LYS A 357 -8.59 -8.27 2.47
CA LYS A 357 -7.43 -8.73 1.68
C LYS A 357 -6.77 -10.00 2.29
N SER A 358 -7.33 -10.57 3.37
CA SER A 358 -6.66 -11.54 4.25
C SER A 358 -7.19 -12.99 4.22
N THR A 359 -7.98 -13.42 3.24
CA THR A 359 -8.43 -14.83 3.17
C THR A 359 -8.38 -15.42 1.76
N PHE A 360 -8.20 -16.76 1.69
CA PHE A 360 -8.18 -17.66 0.53
C PHE A 360 -9.49 -17.68 -0.29
N GLN A 361 -10.13 -16.54 -0.48
CA GLN A 361 -11.31 -16.40 -1.32
C GLN A 361 -10.92 -15.71 -2.62
N ASN A 362 -11.25 -16.37 -3.73
CA ASN A 362 -11.08 -15.85 -5.07
C ASN A 362 -11.54 -14.39 -5.19
N ALA A 363 -10.73 -13.57 -5.86
CA ALA A 363 -11.19 -12.33 -6.48
C ALA A 363 -12.39 -12.56 -7.43
N GLY A 364 -12.58 -13.80 -7.92
CA GLY A 364 -13.57 -14.19 -8.92
C GLY A 364 -15.05 -14.11 -8.48
N THR A 365 -15.44 -14.54 -7.29
CA THR A 365 -16.85 -14.49 -6.84
C THR A 365 -17.26 -13.07 -6.40
N ARG A 366 -16.30 -12.30 -5.87
CA ARG A 366 -16.49 -10.93 -5.37
C ARG A 366 -16.78 -9.94 -6.50
N ASP A 367 -16.07 -10.08 -7.62
CA ASP A 367 -16.30 -9.29 -8.84
C ASP A 367 -17.51 -9.80 -9.64
N ARG A 368 -17.81 -11.11 -9.58
CA ARG A 368 -18.94 -11.74 -10.30
C ARG A 368 -20.29 -11.14 -9.91
N ASN A 369 -20.65 -11.15 -8.62
CA ASN A 369 -21.98 -10.68 -8.20
C ASN A 369 -22.14 -9.17 -8.48
N PHE A 370 -21.10 -8.37 -8.20
CA PHE A 370 -21.11 -6.95 -8.49
C PHE A 370 -21.33 -6.67 -10.00
N LYS A 371 -20.58 -7.35 -10.86
CA LYS A 371 -20.68 -7.23 -12.32
C LYS A 371 -22.01 -7.75 -12.88
N ALA A 372 -22.51 -8.86 -12.35
CA ALA A 372 -23.80 -9.43 -12.76
C ALA A 372 -24.98 -8.52 -12.39
N VAL A 373 -25.00 -7.98 -11.17
CA VAL A 373 -26.02 -7.01 -10.75
C VAL A 373 -25.94 -5.73 -11.59
N THR A 374 -24.72 -5.28 -11.92
CA THR A 374 -24.53 -4.12 -12.81
C THR A 374 -25.11 -4.38 -14.20
N ALA A 375 -24.83 -5.55 -14.80
CA ALA A 375 -25.42 -5.94 -16.09
C ALA A 375 -26.96 -5.97 -16.04
N LEU A 376 -27.54 -6.54 -14.99
CA LEU A 376 -28.99 -6.63 -14.84
C LEU A 376 -29.64 -5.24 -14.72
N ILE A 377 -29.00 -4.30 -14.00
CA ILE A 377 -29.45 -2.90 -13.90
C ILE A 377 -29.37 -2.20 -15.26
N ASP A 378 -28.31 -2.45 -16.05
CA ASP A 378 -28.20 -1.84 -17.38
C ASP A 378 -29.27 -2.35 -18.35
N VAL A 379 -29.55 -3.66 -18.32
CA VAL A 379 -30.67 -4.26 -19.08
C VAL A 379 -31.99 -3.63 -18.65
N LEU A 380 -32.20 -3.44 -17.35
CA LEU A 380 -33.40 -2.79 -16.83
C LEU A 380 -33.55 -1.36 -17.34
N LYS A 381 -32.48 -0.55 -17.30
CA LYS A 381 -32.47 0.82 -17.83
C LYS A 381 -32.80 0.86 -19.32
N TYR A 382 -32.24 -0.08 -20.08
CA TYR A 382 -32.47 -0.20 -21.52
C TYR A 382 -33.94 -0.53 -21.83
N VAL A 383 -34.50 -1.57 -21.19
CA VAL A 383 -35.88 -2.01 -21.42
C VAL A 383 -36.89 -0.94 -21.01
N THR A 384 -36.66 -0.28 -19.86
CA THR A 384 -37.59 0.72 -19.32
C THR A 384 -37.38 2.12 -19.89
N LYS A 385 -36.33 2.33 -20.70
CA LYS A 385 -35.88 3.64 -21.23
C LYS A 385 -35.77 4.72 -20.16
N ASN A 386 -35.51 4.33 -18.91
CA ASN A 386 -35.46 5.22 -17.77
C ASN A 386 -34.09 5.13 -17.08
N GLU A 387 -33.20 6.05 -17.43
CA GLU A 387 -31.86 6.15 -16.82
C GLU A 387 -31.90 6.41 -15.31
N ASN A 388 -32.99 7.00 -14.82
CA ASN A 388 -33.22 7.32 -13.42
C ASN A 388 -33.99 6.21 -12.68
N ILE A 389 -34.29 5.07 -13.30
CA ILE A 389 -35.10 4.02 -12.66
C ILE A 389 -34.47 3.54 -11.36
N VAL A 390 -33.13 3.51 -11.29
CA VAL A 390 -32.39 3.20 -10.06
C VAL A 390 -32.59 4.27 -8.98
N LYS A 391 -32.70 5.56 -9.35
CA LYS A 391 -32.96 6.68 -8.43
C LYS A 391 -34.43 6.72 -7.97
N MET A 392 -35.36 6.27 -8.82
CA MET A 392 -36.80 6.20 -8.52
C MET A 392 -37.16 4.96 -7.68
N MET A 393 -36.47 3.83 -7.90
CA MET A 393 -36.80 2.53 -7.30
C MET A 393 -35.98 2.15 -6.07
N LEU A 394 -34.91 2.90 -5.76
CA LEU A 394 -34.06 2.68 -4.58
C LEU A 394 -34.09 3.90 -3.66
N PRO A 395 -35.23 4.23 -3.04
CA PRO A 395 -35.32 5.33 -2.09
C PRO A 395 -34.29 5.18 -0.95
N GLU A 396 -33.83 3.98 -0.66
CA GLU A 396 -32.79 3.67 0.31
C GLU A 396 -31.34 3.91 -0.15
N PHE A 397 -31.09 4.43 -1.35
CA PHE A 397 -29.75 4.76 -1.83
C PHE A 397 -29.61 6.22 -2.29
N LEU A 398 -28.50 6.85 -1.91
CA LEU A 398 -28.07 8.16 -2.41
C LEU A 398 -27.07 7.97 -3.57
N VAL A 399 -27.23 8.76 -4.64
CA VAL A 399 -26.49 8.63 -5.91
C VAL A 399 -25.57 9.82 -6.13
N PHE A 400 -24.25 9.59 -6.07
CA PHE A 400 -23.22 10.61 -6.27
C PHE A 400 -22.49 10.40 -7.60
N ASP A 401 -22.11 11.46 -8.30
CA ASP A 401 -21.31 11.32 -9.52
C ASP A 401 -19.86 10.90 -9.24
N HIS A 402 -19.32 10.06 -10.11
CA HIS A 402 -17.94 9.60 -10.01
C HIS A 402 -16.97 10.66 -10.55
N THR A 403 -16.21 11.30 -9.66
CA THR A 403 -15.29 12.40 -10.01
C THR A 403 -14.23 12.05 -11.06
N GLY A 404 -13.84 10.77 -11.19
CA GLY A 404 -12.86 10.31 -12.18
C GLY A 404 -13.42 9.67 -13.46
N ARG A 405 -14.75 9.54 -13.62
CA ARG A 405 -15.38 8.84 -14.76
C ARG A 405 -16.71 9.48 -15.13
N VAL A 406 -16.81 10.00 -16.35
CA VAL A 406 -18.02 10.66 -16.86
C VAL A 406 -19.17 9.64 -16.96
N GLY A 407 -20.36 10.02 -16.51
CA GLY A 407 -21.57 9.18 -16.58
C GLY A 407 -21.56 7.94 -15.67
N LYS A 408 -20.57 7.80 -14.76
CA LYS A 408 -20.56 6.74 -13.75
C LYS A 408 -21.02 7.32 -12.42
N HIS A 409 -21.79 6.53 -11.67
CA HIS A 409 -22.30 6.93 -10.37
C HIS A 409 -21.75 6.03 -9.25
N GLN A 410 -21.71 6.59 -8.05
CA GLN A 410 -21.35 5.96 -6.80
C GLN A 410 -22.57 5.98 -5.88
N PHE A 411 -22.96 4.81 -5.39
CA PHE A 411 -24.13 4.67 -4.53
C PHE A 411 -23.72 4.63 -3.05
N MET A 412 -24.61 5.09 -2.17
CA MET A 412 -24.49 5.01 -0.72
C MET A 412 -25.81 4.54 -0.13
N SER A 413 -25.79 3.41 0.57
CA SER A 413 -26.98 2.90 1.26
C SER A 413 -27.30 3.75 2.49
N ILE A 414 -28.58 4.06 2.66
CA ILE A 414 -29.23 4.60 3.85
C ILE A 414 -30.39 3.69 4.29
N GLU A 415 -30.34 2.41 3.92
CA GLU A 415 -31.40 1.40 4.16
C GLU A 415 -31.82 1.29 5.62
N SER A 416 -30.86 1.20 6.54
CA SER A 416 -31.14 1.15 7.98
C SER A 416 -31.87 2.40 8.47
N ILE A 417 -31.59 3.57 7.87
CA ILE A 417 -32.26 4.82 8.22
C ILE A 417 -33.65 4.87 7.59
N CYS A 418 -33.83 4.36 6.37
CA CYS A 418 -35.12 4.36 5.69
C CYS A 418 -36.17 3.53 6.42
N PHE A 419 -35.78 2.36 6.95
CA PHE A 419 -36.71 1.49 7.66
C PHE A 419 -37.02 1.99 9.08
N SER A 420 -36.01 2.46 9.81
CA SER A 420 -36.19 2.84 11.22
C SER A 420 -36.57 4.32 11.42
N PHE A 421 -36.23 5.20 10.47
CA PHE A 421 -36.37 6.66 10.59
C PHE A 421 -36.79 7.30 9.25
N PRO A 422 -38.03 7.08 8.77
CA PRO A 422 -38.49 7.49 7.45
C PRO A 422 -38.35 8.99 7.18
N GLN A 423 -38.71 9.87 8.12
CA GLN A 423 -38.56 11.31 7.92
C GLN A 423 -37.09 11.75 7.86
N LEU A 424 -36.22 11.15 8.68
CA LEU A 424 -34.78 11.40 8.60
C LEU A 424 -34.21 10.98 7.23
N ALA A 425 -34.69 9.87 6.67
CA ALA A 425 -34.33 9.47 5.32
C ALA A 425 -34.79 10.47 4.25
N ASN A 426 -36.00 11.01 4.37
CA ASN A 426 -36.49 12.09 3.49
C ASN A 426 -35.60 13.33 3.58
N ASP A 427 -35.22 13.75 4.79
CA ASP A 427 -34.36 14.90 4.99
C ASP A 427 -33.00 14.74 4.32
N LEU A 428 -32.39 13.55 4.43
CA LEU A 428 -31.14 13.22 3.76
C LEU A 428 -31.29 13.27 2.23
N ARG A 429 -32.41 12.80 1.68
CA ARG A 429 -32.69 12.87 0.23
C ARG A 429 -32.83 14.30 -0.27
N GLU A 430 -33.53 15.14 0.48
CA GLU A 430 -33.68 16.55 0.13
C GLU A 430 -32.34 17.28 0.14
N ILE A 431 -31.54 17.11 1.20
CA ILE A 431 -30.19 17.69 1.27
C ILE A 431 -29.33 17.19 0.11
N HIS A 432 -29.44 15.90 -0.23
CA HIS A 432 -28.73 15.30 -1.34
C HIS A 432 -29.13 15.93 -2.69
N ALA A 433 -30.44 16.07 -2.95
CA ALA A 433 -30.95 16.69 -4.17
C ALA A 433 -30.48 18.14 -4.31
N ILE A 434 -30.55 18.93 -3.24
CA ILE A 434 -30.09 20.34 -3.21
C ILE A 434 -28.59 20.43 -3.48
N SER A 435 -27.80 19.54 -2.88
CA SER A 435 -26.34 19.59 -2.96
C SER A 435 -25.80 19.06 -4.30
N THR A 436 -26.50 18.12 -4.94
CA THR A 436 -26.07 17.53 -6.23
C THR A 436 -26.46 18.36 -7.45
N VAL A 437 -27.47 19.24 -7.36
CA VAL A 437 -27.82 20.19 -8.44
C VAL A 437 -26.86 21.38 -8.48
N ASN A 438 -26.30 21.78 -7.33
CA ASN A 438 -25.44 22.95 -7.18
C ASN A 438 -23.94 22.61 -7.11
N ILE A 439 -23.47 21.65 -7.93
CA ILE A 439 -22.07 21.20 -7.91
C ILE A 439 -21.08 22.36 -8.12
N LYS A 440 -21.42 23.41 -8.87
CA LYS A 440 -20.56 24.59 -9.05
C LYS A 440 -20.34 25.41 -7.77
N LEU A 441 -21.30 25.43 -6.85
CA LEU A 441 -21.20 26.11 -5.54
C LEU A 441 -20.55 25.20 -4.47
N ASP A 442 -20.79 23.88 -4.52
CA ASP A 442 -20.21 22.94 -3.54
C ASP A 442 -18.81 22.41 -3.94
N GLN A 443 -18.35 22.70 -5.18
CA GLN A 443 -16.92 22.63 -5.55
C GLN A 443 -16.05 23.55 -4.67
N VAL A 444 -16.68 24.42 -3.86
CA VAL A 444 -16.08 25.33 -2.88
C VAL A 444 -15.69 24.63 -1.55
N GLN A 445 -16.15 23.40 -1.27
CA GLN A 445 -15.97 22.79 0.06
C GLN A 445 -14.77 21.82 0.20
N ASN A 446 -14.16 21.79 1.40
CA ASN A 446 -12.96 21.00 1.72
C ASN A 446 -13.20 19.48 1.78
N ILE A 447 -14.46 19.08 1.98
CA ILE A 447 -14.95 17.72 2.09
C ILE A 447 -15.95 17.52 0.95
N SER A 448 -15.90 16.37 0.27
CA SER A 448 -16.89 16.08 -0.77
C SER A 448 -18.28 15.93 -0.15
N ILE A 449 -19.34 16.26 -0.90
CA ILE A 449 -20.73 16.05 -0.46
C ILE A 449 -20.91 14.60 0.04
N ARG A 450 -20.41 13.62 -0.72
CA ARG A 450 -20.40 12.21 -0.31
C ARG A 450 -19.66 11.98 1.03
N GLY A 451 -18.59 12.71 1.30
CA GLY A 451 -17.86 12.68 2.56
C GLY A 451 -18.70 13.16 3.74
N TYR A 452 -19.47 14.24 3.58
CA TYR A 452 -20.40 14.72 4.60
C TYR A 452 -21.47 13.69 4.95
N PHE A 453 -22.13 13.10 3.95
CA PHE A 453 -23.11 12.02 4.16
C PHE A 453 -22.50 10.82 4.88
N ARG A 454 -21.31 10.37 4.45
CA ARG A 454 -20.62 9.25 5.08
C ARG A 454 -20.32 9.52 6.56
N SER A 455 -19.80 10.71 6.87
CA SER A 455 -19.48 11.10 8.25
C SER A 455 -20.73 11.25 9.09
N PHE A 456 -21.82 11.82 8.55
CA PHE A 456 -23.09 11.91 9.27
C PHE A 456 -23.66 10.53 9.61
N ILE A 457 -23.76 9.63 8.62
CA ILE A 457 -24.27 8.26 8.83
C ILE A 457 -23.40 7.52 9.86
N SER A 458 -22.08 7.69 9.81
CA SER A 458 -21.18 7.12 10.80
C SER A 458 -21.45 7.66 12.21
N ALA A 459 -21.72 8.95 12.36
CA ALA A 459 -22.05 9.56 13.64
C ALA A 459 -23.38 9.01 14.19
N PHE A 460 -24.38 8.87 13.33
CA PHE A 460 -25.69 8.33 13.69
C PHE A 460 -25.62 6.85 14.07
N ASN A 461 -24.81 6.04 13.37
CA ASN A 461 -24.64 4.63 13.69
C ASN A 461 -24.03 4.37 15.08
N TYR A 462 -23.32 5.34 15.68
CA TYR A 462 -22.80 5.19 17.04
C TYR A 462 -23.86 5.30 18.12
N ILE A 463 -25.02 5.88 17.82
CA ILE A 463 -26.08 6.10 18.81
C ILE A 463 -27.36 5.34 18.50
N LYS A 464 -27.54 4.83 17.27
CA LYS A 464 -28.82 4.26 16.81
C LYS A 464 -29.38 3.19 17.75
N ASP A 465 -28.49 2.37 18.34
CA ASP A 465 -28.85 1.25 19.22
C ASP A 465 -29.03 1.69 20.69
N GLU A 466 -28.75 2.97 21.00
CA GLU A 466 -28.85 3.60 22.34
C GLU A 466 -30.00 4.61 22.42
N LEU A 467 -30.83 4.70 21.36
CA LEU A 467 -32.02 5.53 21.33
C LEU A 467 -33.18 4.82 22.03
N ASN A 468 -33.93 5.55 22.85
CA ASN A 468 -35.17 5.01 23.44
C ASN A 468 -36.35 5.10 22.45
N GLU A 469 -37.46 4.43 22.77
CA GLU A 469 -38.64 4.38 21.89
C GLU A 469 -39.20 5.76 21.54
N ASN A 470 -39.18 6.71 22.48
CA ASN A 470 -39.66 8.07 22.24
C ASN A 470 -38.75 8.83 21.26
N GLU A 471 -37.44 8.73 21.43
CA GLU A 471 -36.46 9.35 20.53
C GLU A 471 -36.50 8.72 19.12
N ILE A 472 -36.71 7.40 19.04
CA ILE A 472 -36.93 6.71 17.77
C ILE A 472 -38.18 7.27 17.07
N LYS A 473 -39.28 7.41 17.81
CA LYS A 473 -40.52 7.99 17.29
C LYS A 473 -40.33 9.43 16.83
N GLN A 474 -39.63 10.26 17.60
CA GLN A 474 -39.32 11.65 17.23
C GLN A 474 -38.50 11.73 15.94
N LEU A 475 -37.41 10.94 15.82
CA LEU A 475 -36.60 10.90 14.60
C LEU A 475 -37.35 10.32 13.39
N SER A 476 -38.28 9.40 13.64
CA SER A 476 -39.14 8.80 12.61
C SER A 476 -40.14 9.80 12.02
N ILE A 477 -40.74 10.66 12.85
CA ILE A 477 -41.78 11.62 12.44
C ILE A 477 -41.18 12.97 12.02
N HIS A 478 -40.19 13.49 12.75
CA HIS A 478 -39.66 14.85 12.58
C HIS A 478 -38.26 14.90 11.93
N GLY A 479 -37.61 13.75 11.72
CA GLY A 479 -36.32 13.68 11.01
C GLY A 479 -35.21 14.47 11.70
N LEU A 480 -34.46 15.28 10.94
CA LEU A 480 -33.40 16.15 11.46
C LEU A 480 -33.94 17.22 12.42
N ALA A 481 -35.20 17.64 12.31
CA ALA A 481 -35.77 18.62 13.22
C ALA A 481 -35.82 18.12 14.67
N ALA A 482 -35.94 16.79 14.88
CA ALA A 482 -35.89 16.16 16.20
C ALA A 482 -34.56 16.42 16.94
N LEU A 483 -33.47 16.75 16.22
CA LEU A 483 -32.19 17.11 16.83
C LEU A 483 -32.21 18.47 17.53
N ASN A 484 -33.18 19.34 17.20
CA ASN A 484 -33.37 20.66 17.80
C ASN A 484 -34.48 20.69 18.85
N GLU A 485 -35.34 19.68 18.87
CA GLU A 485 -36.39 19.52 19.87
C GLU A 485 -35.83 19.17 21.26
N ASN A 486 -36.66 19.33 22.29
CA ASN A 486 -36.34 18.94 23.67
C ASN A 486 -34.99 19.47 24.15
N HIS A 487 -34.72 20.76 23.89
CA HIS A 487 -33.46 21.43 24.21
C HIS A 487 -32.23 20.73 23.61
N HIS A 488 -32.38 20.21 22.38
CA HIS A 488 -31.35 19.49 21.62
C HIS A 488 -30.85 18.21 22.30
N SER A 489 -31.72 17.47 22.99
CA SER A 489 -31.35 16.29 23.79
C SER A 489 -30.66 15.19 22.98
N ILE A 490 -31.22 14.83 21.82
CA ILE A 490 -30.68 13.81 20.91
C ILE A 490 -29.32 14.27 20.36
N LEU A 491 -29.22 15.51 19.87
CA LEU A 491 -27.98 16.09 19.36
C LEU A 491 -26.87 16.13 20.43
N LYS A 492 -27.22 16.51 21.66
CA LYS A 492 -26.33 16.48 22.83
C LYS A 492 -25.82 15.06 23.10
N ARG A 493 -26.69 14.04 23.01
CA ARG A 493 -26.29 12.64 23.20
C ARG A 493 -25.33 12.15 22.10
N ILE A 494 -25.59 12.47 20.84
CA ILE A 494 -24.67 12.18 19.72
C ILE A 494 -23.29 12.79 19.97
N ARG A 495 -23.25 14.09 20.28
CA ARG A 495 -21.99 14.81 20.54
C ARG A 495 -21.25 14.26 21.76
N LYS A 496 -21.97 13.90 22.84
CA LYS A 496 -21.40 13.23 24.02
C LYS A 496 -20.79 11.88 23.65
N LYS A 497 -21.50 11.04 22.89
CA LYS A 497 -21.01 9.73 22.46
C LYS A 497 -19.72 9.82 21.64
N ILE A 498 -19.67 10.74 20.69
CA ILE A 498 -18.47 11.02 19.89
C ILE A 498 -17.30 11.42 20.80
N ARG A 499 -17.54 12.30 21.77
CA ARG A 499 -16.51 12.73 22.73
C ARG A 499 -16.03 11.58 23.61
N ASP A 500 -16.93 10.74 24.12
CA ASP A 500 -16.59 9.61 25.00
C ASP A 500 -15.80 8.52 24.24
N LEU A 501 -16.14 8.26 22.98
CA LEU A 501 -15.35 7.40 22.08
C LEU A 501 -13.96 7.98 21.80
N THR A 502 -13.86 9.30 21.74
CA THR A 502 -12.56 9.98 21.56
C THR A 502 -11.71 9.89 22.82
N ASN A 503 -12.31 10.11 23.99
CA ASN A 503 -11.63 10.02 25.29
C ASN A 503 -11.16 8.60 25.61
N SER A 504 -11.86 7.58 25.11
CA SER A 504 -11.51 6.16 25.25
C SER A 504 -10.56 5.63 24.16
N ASN A 505 -9.99 6.51 23.32
CA ASN A 505 -9.10 6.17 22.20
C ASN A 505 -9.70 5.24 21.13
N LYS A 506 -11.03 5.02 21.13
CA LYS A 506 -11.73 4.24 20.10
C LYS A 506 -11.96 5.05 18.81
N LEU A 507 -11.89 6.37 18.89
CA LEU A 507 -12.07 7.30 17.77
C LEU A 507 -10.97 8.36 17.77
N GLU A 508 -10.31 8.61 16.64
CA GLU A 508 -9.33 9.69 16.55
C GLU A 508 -10.00 11.08 16.63
N VAL A 509 -9.39 12.03 17.34
CA VAL A 509 -9.89 13.42 17.45
C VAL A 509 -10.22 14.05 16.09
N SER A 510 -9.39 13.86 15.06
CA SER A 510 -9.65 14.40 13.72
C SER A 510 -10.91 13.80 13.09
N SER A 511 -11.13 12.50 13.29
CA SER A 511 -12.34 11.82 12.84
C SER A 511 -13.54 12.31 13.62
N ALA A 512 -13.42 12.43 14.94
CA ALA A 512 -14.48 12.93 15.82
C ALA A 512 -14.90 14.38 15.49
N GLN A 513 -13.93 15.26 15.18
CA GLN A 513 -14.20 16.62 14.70
C GLN A 513 -14.93 16.59 13.36
N MET A 514 -14.53 15.72 12.43
CA MET A 514 -15.21 15.55 11.15
C MET A 514 -16.66 15.07 11.34
N LEU A 515 -16.93 14.15 12.27
CA LEU A 515 -18.29 13.73 12.59
C LEU A 515 -19.13 14.91 13.09
N GLN A 516 -18.62 15.74 14.01
CA GLN A 516 -19.33 16.92 14.50
C GLN A 516 -19.58 17.95 13.39
N ILE A 517 -18.59 18.21 12.53
CA ILE A 517 -18.71 19.10 11.37
C ILE A 517 -19.77 18.59 10.39
N ALA A 518 -19.86 17.28 10.19
CA ALA A 518 -20.86 16.69 9.29
C ALA A 518 -22.28 16.83 9.84
N ILE A 519 -22.47 16.71 11.14
CA ILE A 519 -23.77 16.96 11.79
C ILE A 519 -24.19 18.42 11.57
N ASP A 520 -23.28 19.36 11.83
CA ASP A 520 -23.56 20.79 11.67
C ASP A 520 -23.90 21.13 10.22
N TRP A 521 -23.19 20.54 9.27
CA TRP A 521 -23.46 20.73 7.85
C TRP A 521 -24.87 20.24 7.45
N MET A 522 -25.32 19.10 7.97
CA MET A 522 -26.68 18.58 7.70
C MET A 522 -27.76 19.51 8.27
N LEU A 523 -27.59 19.96 9.53
CA LEU A 523 -28.53 20.87 10.17
C LEU A 523 -28.62 22.21 9.43
N LEU A 524 -27.48 22.80 9.06
CA LEU A 524 -27.42 24.06 8.31
C LEU A 524 -28.06 23.96 6.93
N LYS A 525 -27.89 22.84 6.21
CA LYS A 525 -28.54 22.63 4.90
C LYS A 525 -30.07 22.55 5.00
N LYS A 526 -30.62 22.25 6.18
CA LYS A 526 -32.06 22.28 6.50
C LYS A 526 -32.51 23.56 7.20
N GLY A 527 -31.63 24.55 7.36
CA GLY A 527 -31.94 25.79 8.07
C GLY A 527 -32.15 25.61 9.58
N LEU A 528 -31.66 24.51 10.16
CA LEU A 528 -31.82 24.19 11.58
C LEU A 528 -30.66 24.80 12.39
N ALA A 529 -30.97 25.23 13.62
CA ALA A 529 -29.99 25.75 14.56
C ALA A 529 -28.91 24.72 14.93
N VAL A 530 -27.69 25.20 15.13
CA VAL A 530 -26.53 24.39 15.54
C VAL A 530 -26.07 24.80 16.93
N ILE A 531 -25.84 23.82 17.80
CA ILE A 531 -25.27 24.04 19.14
C ILE A 531 -23.91 23.33 19.31
N LYS A 532 -22.95 24.01 19.94
CA LYS A 532 -21.60 23.47 20.21
C LYS A 532 -21.52 22.74 21.56
N ALA A 533 -22.36 21.73 21.77
CA ALA A 533 -22.29 20.90 22.97
C ALA A 533 -21.15 19.85 22.90
N TYR A 534 -20.57 19.52 24.05
CA TYR A 534 -19.53 18.48 24.22
C TYR A 534 -18.34 18.63 23.24
N PRO A 535 -17.59 19.75 23.32
CA PRO A 535 -16.46 19.99 22.44
C PRO A 535 -15.37 18.95 22.67
N ILE A 536 -14.66 18.60 21.59
CA ILE A 536 -13.51 17.69 21.65
C ILE A 536 -12.26 18.53 21.93
N SER A 537 -11.67 18.35 23.11
CA SER A 537 -10.48 19.08 23.55
C SER A 537 -9.25 18.76 22.69
N THR A 538 -8.51 19.81 22.29
CA THR A 538 -7.26 19.71 21.52
C THR A 538 -6.00 19.78 22.38
N THR A 539 -6.10 20.23 23.64
CA THR A 539 -4.95 20.64 24.47
C THR A 539 -4.00 19.51 24.85
N ARG A 540 -4.50 18.29 25.13
CA ARG A 540 -3.63 17.11 25.38
C ARG A 540 -2.87 16.63 24.15
N ARG A 541 -3.27 17.07 22.94
CA ARG A 541 -2.77 16.55 21.67
C ARG A 541 -1.86 17.49 20.91
N ASP A 542 -1.72 18.76 21.25
CA ASP A 542 -0.70 19.58 20.57
C ASP A 542 0.71 19.14 20.96
N LYS A 543 0.89 18.61 22.18
CA LYS A 543 2.11 17.95 22.66
C LYS A 543 2.34 16.59 21.98
N HIS A 544 1.34 15.70 21.99
CA HIS A 544 1.44 14.38 21.34
C HIS A 544 1.42 14.44 19.80
N LYS A 545 0.72 15.38 19.15
CA LYS A 545 0.80 15.57 17.68
C LYS A 545 2.18 16.07 17.27
N LYS A 546 2.88 16.86 18.09
CA LYS A 546 4.27 17.26 17.82
C LYS A 546 5.19 16.03 17.83
N GLU A 547 5.10 15.19 18.85
CA GLU A 547 5.86 13.92 18.98
C GLU A 547 5.51 12.88 17.88
N ASP A 548 4.22 12.74 17.57
CA ASP A 548 3.68 11.78 16.59
C ASP A 548 3.85 12.28 15.14
N ASN A 549 4.12 13.58 14.94
CA ASN A 549 4.52 14.16 13.65
C ASN A 549 5.99 13.87 13.33
N GLN A 550 6.89 13.85 14.32
CA GLN A 550 8.30 13.45 14.14
C GLN A 550 8.45 11.95 13.83
N LYS A 551 7.71 11.08 14.53
CA LYS A 551 7.73 9.62 14.29
C LYS A 551 7.12 9.17 12.95
N LYS A 552 6.41 10.04 12.22
CA LYS A 552 5.68 9.70 10.97
C LYS A 552 6.33 10.25 9.69
N ALA A 553 7.49 10.90 9.75
CA ALA A 553 8.29 11.24 8.57
C ALA A 553 8.85 9.97 7.89
N TYR A 554 9.29 10.06 6.63
CA TYR A 554 10.09 8.99 6.04
C TYR A 554 11.52 9.10 6.55
N SER A 555 12.18 7.97 6.84
CA SER A 555 13.63 7.96 6.99
C SER A 555 14.31 8.22 5.64
N VAL A 556 15.57 8.62 5.66
CA VAL A 556 16.39 8.85 4.46
C VAL A 556 16.35 7.63 3.52
N GLU A 557 16.57 6.44 4.08
CA GLU A 557 16.43 5.13 3.43
C GLU A 557 15.10 4.96 2.71
N GLN A 558 13.99 5.26 3.40
CA GLN A 558 12.66 5.05 2.84
C GLN A 558 12.39 5.99 1.65
N VAL A 559 12.97 7.18 1.66
CA VAL A 559 12.92 8.11 0.52
C VAL A 559 13.76 7.58 -0.65
N HIS A 560 14.96 7.07 -0.36
CA HIS A 560 15.85 6.49 -1.36
C HIS A 560 15.17 5.31 -2.06
N GLU A 561 14.51 4.45 -1.30
CA GLU A 561 13.77 3.30 -1.83
C GLU A 561 12.63 3.73 -2.75
N LEU A 562 11.81 4.71 -2.32
CA LEU A 562 10.71 5.24 -3.15
C LEU A 562 11.23 5.84 -4.45
N ALA A 563 12.29 6.66 -4.39
CA ALA A 563 12.91 7.27 -5.56
C ALA A 563 13.46 6.21 -6.53
N PHE A 564 14.21 5.23 -5.99
CA PHE A 564 14.79 4.12 -6.75
C PHE A 564 13.73 3.36 -7.53
N TYR A 565 12.68 2.87 -6.87
CA TYR A 565 11.66 2.07 -7.55
C TYR A 565 10.84 2.89 -8.54
N ILE A 566 10.60 4.18 -8.31
CA ILE A 566 9.93 5.05 -9.29
C ILE A 566 10.77 5.19 -10.55
N ASP A 567 12.06 5.51 -10.44
CA ASP A 567 12.91 5.72 -11.61
C ASP A 567 13.25 4.41 -12.33
N VAL A 568 13.42 3.29 -11.61
CA VAL A 568 13.55 1.95 -12.20
C VAL A 568 12.31 1.60 -13.02
N CYS A 569 11.11 1.85 -12.49
CA CYS A 569 9.87 1.59 -13.23
C CYS A 569 9.79 2.44 -14.50
N LEU A 570 10.11 3.74 -14.40
CA LEU A 570 10.07 4.66 -15.54
C LEU A 570 11.10 4.32 -16.64
N LYS A 571 12.17 3.60 -16.31
CA LYS A 571 13.17 3.11 -17.28
C LYS A 571 12.79 1.78 -17.95
N LYS A 572 11.77 1.05 -17.46
CA LYS A 572 11.30 -0.19 -18.11
C LYS A 572 10.56 0.12 -19.42
N SER A 573 10.75 -0.72 -20.44
CA SER A 573 10.23 -0.51 -21.79
C SER A 573 8.72 -0.75 -21.95
N VAL A 574 8.05 -1.39 -20.98
CA VAL A 574 6.64 -1.78 -21.07
C VAL A 574 5.86 -1.22 -19.87
N LEU A 575 5.37 0.01 -19.99
CA LEU A 575 4.44 0.63 -19.03
C LEU A 575 3.12 1.00 -19.73
N THR A 576 2.00 0.73 -19.07
CA THR A 576 0.70 1.28 -19.51
C THR A 576 0.66 2.80 -19.28
N GLN A 577 -0.16 3.52 -20.06
CA GLN A 577 -0.32 4.97 -19.91
C GLN A 577 -0.67 5.39 -18.48
N LEU A 578 -1.52 4.62 -17.79
CA LEU A 578 -1.89 4.86 -16.39
C LEU A 578 -0.70 4.69 -15.44
N GLN A 579 0.12 3.67 -15.65
CA GLN A 579 1.32 3.44 -14.83
C GLN A 579 2.34 4.56 -15.03
N THR A 580 2.63 4.93 -16.28
CA THR A 580 3.51 6.05 -16.61
C THR A 580 3.01 7.35 -15.99
N LEU A 581 1.71 7.64 -16.10
CA LEU A 581 1.09 8.82 -15.51
C LEU A 581 1.25 8.84 -13.98
N CYS A 582 0.96 7.74 -13.29
CA CYS A 582 1.11 7.62 -11.83
C CYS A 582 2.57 7.82 -11.39
N LEU A 583 3.53 7.21 -12.09
CA LEU A 583 4.95 7.28 -11.73
C LEU A 583 5.54 8.68 -11.95
N ILE A 584 5.21 9.34 -13.07
CA ILE A 584 5.67 10.72 -13.33
C ILE A 584 5.07 11.69 -12.29
N LEU A 585 3.77 11.57 -12.01
CA LEU A 585 3.14 12.42 -10.98
C LEU A 585 3.66 12.12 -9.56
N ALA A 586 4.03 10.87 -9.25
CA ALA A 586 4.69 10.53 -8.00
C ALA A 586 6.07 11.19 -7.89
N ARG A 587 6.84 11.18 -8.98
CA ARG A 587 8.13 11.87 -9.07
C ARG A 587 7.97 13.38 -8.88
N VAL A 588 6.97 14.00 -9.51
CA VAL A 588 6.63 15.42 -9.28
C VAL A 588 6.31 15.68 -7.81
N LEU A 589 5.47 14.86 -7.18
CA LEU A 589 5.09 15.03 -5.77
C LEU A 589 6.25 14.82 -4.80
N LEU A 590 7.20 13.93 -5.11
CA LEU A 590 8.44 13.75 -4.33
C LEU A 590 9.40 14.92 -4.47
N LYS A 591 9.55 15.47 -5.69
CA LYS A 591 10.42 16.63 -5.98
C LYS A 591 9.91 17.94 -5.38
N THR A 592 8.60 18.11 -5.32
CA THR A 592 7.96 19.40 -5.00
C THR A 592 7.34 19.44 -3.62
N GLY A 593 6.93 18.30 -3.06
CA GLY A 593 6.14 18.23 -1.84
C GLY A 593 4.74 18.84 -1.99
N TRP A 594 4.23 19.03 -3.22
CA TRP A 594 2.93 19.66 -3.46
C TRP A 594 1.74 18.85 -2.93
N ASN A 595 0.57 19.46 -2.85
CA ASN A 595 -0.64 18.72 -2.46
C ASN A 595 -1.12 17.82 -3.59
N ILE A 596 -1.38 16.54 -3.28
CA ILE A 596 -1.85 15.56 -4.27
C ILE A 596 -3.11 16.03 -5.03
N THR A 597 -4.13 16.55 -4.34
CA THR A 597 -5.40 16.93 -4.99
C THR A 597 -5.21 18.06 -6.02
N PRO A 598 -4.60 19.21 -5.69
CA PRO A 598 -4.29 20.24 -6.70
C PRO A 598 -3.44 19.73 -7.86
N VAL A 599 -2.47 18.83 -7.64
CA VAL A 599 -1.65 18.27 -8.73
C VAL A 599 -2.49 17.40 -9.67
N MET A 600 -3.37 16.55 -9.14
CA MET A 600 -4.27 15.73 -9.96
C MET A 600 -5.32 16.56 -10.71
N GLU A 601 -5.62 17.76 -10.20
CA GLU A 601 -6.58 18.69 -10.78
C GLU A 601 -5.95 19.71 -11.73
N LEU A 602 -4.66 19.61 -12.06
CA LEU A 602 -4.04 20.51 -13.03
C LEU A 602 -4.72 20.43 -14.40
N GLU A 603 -5.00 21.61 -14.95
CA GLU A 603 -5.47 21.81 -16.31
C GLU A 603 -4.35 22.35 -17.21
N THR A 604 -4.51 22.23 -18.53
CA THR A 604 -3.55 22.74 -19.52
C THR A 604 -3.21 24.20 -19.30
N ASP A 605 -4.23 24.98 -18.94
CA ASP A 605 -4.17 26.44 -18.79
C ASP A 605 -3.55 26.84 -17.43
N ASP A 606 -3.33 25.87 -16.53
CA ASP A 606 -2.60 26.10 -15.28
C ASP A 606 -1.07 26.11 -15.47
N LEU A 607 -0.57 25.67 -16.64
CA LEU A 607 0.84 25.77 -17.03
C LEU A 607 1.00 26.95 -17.99
N MET A 608 1.28 28.12 -17.43
CA MET A 608 1.39 29.37 -18.17
C MET A 608 2.84 29.63 -18.57
N GLN A 609 3.05 30.08 -19.80
CA GLN A 609 4.33 30.61 -20.26
C GLN A 609 4.17 32.11 -20.46
N MET A 610 5.06 32.91 -19.88
CA MET A 610 5.10 34.35 -20.06
C MET A 610 6.48 34.73 -20.59
N ASP A 611 6.50 35.34 -21.77
CA ASP A 611 7.73 35.85 -22.36
C ASP A 611 8.02 37.22 -21.76
N SER A 612 9.20 37.41 -21.17
CA SER A 612 9.62 38.73 -20.67
C SER A 612 10.11 39.57 -21.84
N PRO A 613 9.44 40.68 -22.20
CA PRO A 613 9.88 41.54 -23.29
C PRO A 613 11.24 42.19 -23.02
N ILE A 614 11.66 42.24 -21.73
CA ILE A 614 12.84 42.96 -21.25
C ILE A 614 14.06 42.04 -21.11
N ALA A 615 13.86 40.77 -20.73
CA ALA A 615 14.95 39.81 -20.47
C ALA A 615 15.19 38.79 -21.60
N GLY A 616 14.33 38.74 -22.62
CA GLY A 616 14.43 37.76 -23.71
C GLY A 616 14.23 36.29 -23.27
N ALA A 617 13.83 36.05 -22.01
CA ALA A 617 13.63 34.73 -21.42
C ALA A 617 12.15 34.43 -21.19
N SER A 618 11.72 33.22 -21.58
CA SER A 618 10.38 32.69 -21.32
C SER A 618 10.30 32.11 -19.91
N THR A 619 9.41 32.64 -19.07
CA THR A 619 9.18 32.17 -17.69
C THR A 619 7.93 31.30 -17.63
N TYR A 620 8.02 30.13 -16.99
CA TYR A 620 6.85 29.29 -16.75
C TYR A 620 6.27 29.50 -15.35
N PHE A 621 4.95 29.52 -15.26
CA PHE A 621 4.20 29.55 -14.01
C PHE A 621 3.27 28.34 -13.93
N ILE A 622 3.21 27.70 -12.77
CA ILE A 622 2.22 26.67 -12.47
C ILE A 622 1.26 27.19 -11.43
N ARG A 623 -0.03 27.13 -11.77
CA ARG A 623 -1.14 27.54 -10.90
C ARG A 623 -1.72 26.34 -10.18
N LEU A 624 -1.59 26.30 -8.85
CA LEU A 624 -2.23 25.28 -8.00
C LEU A 624 -3.40 25.89 -7.22
N PHE A 625 -4.61 25.38 -7.49
CA PHE A 625 -5.79 25.75 -6.74
C PHE A 625 -5.92 24.94 -5.46
N LYS A 626 -5.75 25.59 -4.30
CA LYS A 626 -5.91 24.94 -2.99
C LYS A 626 -7.32 25.15 -2.43
N ARG A 627 -8.20 24.19 -2.69
CA ARG A 627 -9.56 24.17 -2.08
C ARG A 627 -9.53 24.31 -0.56
N ARG A 628 -8.61 23.58 0.10
CA ARG A 628 -8.40 23.58 1.57
C ARG A 628 -7.91 24.89 2.19
N ALA A 629 -7.59 25.89 1.37
CA ALA A 629 -7.13 27.20 1.82
C ALA A 629 -8.03 28.32 1.26
N SER A 630 -9.34 28.08 1.20
CA SER A 630 -10.33 29.04 0.70
C SER A 630 -10.01 29.55 -0.71
N TYR A 631 -9.62 28.64 -1.62
CA TYR A 631 -9.27 28.96 -3.01
C TYR A 631 -8.08 29.89 -3.18
N LYS A 632 -7.22 30.03 -2.16
CA LYS A 632 -5.93 30.69 -2.34
C LYS A 632 -5.19 30.00 -3.48
N THR A 633 -4.95 30.78 -4.53
CA THR A 633 -4.19 30.36 -5.70
C THR A 633 -2.71 30.47 -5.35
N GLN A 634 -1.95 29.41 -5.56
CA GLN A 634 -0.51 29.46 -5.43
C GLN A 634 0.12 29.39 -6.80
N PHE A 635 0.92 30.41 -7.10
CA PHE A 635 1.76 30.45 -8.29
C PHE A 635 3.15 29.96 -7.94
N HIS A 636 3.66 29.04 -8.74
CA HIS A 636 5.04 28.58 -8.66
C HIS A 636 5.75 29.04 -9.93
N LYS A 637 6.82 29.84 -9.81
CA LYS A 637 7.64 30.32 -10.94
C LYS A 637 8.79 29.36 -11.20
N PHE A 638 9.03 29.07 -12.48
CA PHE A 638 10.04 28.16 -12.97
C PHE A 638 10.91 28.93 -13.97
N VAL A 639 12.08 29.40 -13.53
CA VAL A 639 13.06 30.06 -14.41
C VAL A 639 13.93 29.01 -15.09
N LEU A 640 14.12 29.18 -16.40
CA LEU A 640 15.12 28.49 -17.20
C LEU A 640 16.21 29.53 -17.54
N ASP A 641 17.22 29.60 -16.65
CA ASP A 641 18.44 30.43 -16.64
C ASP A 641 18.35 31.97 -16.61
N GLY A 642 19.23 32.58 -15.77
CA GLY A 642 19.59 34.00 -15.75
C GLY A 642 19.05 34.83 -14.56
N GLN A 643 19.85 34.96 -13.50
CA GLN A 643 19.76 35.88 -12.34
C GLN A 643 18.36 36.41 -11.95
N ASP A 644 17.74 35.79 -10.94
CA ASP A 644 16.50 36.29 -10.33
C ASP A 644 16.78 37.36 -9.26
N ILE A 645 16.25 38.56 -9.52
CA ILE A 645 16.06 39.68 -8.58
C ILE A 645 14.88 39.32 -7.65
N GLY A 646 15.03 39.62 -6.35
CA GLY A 646 14.18 39.14 -5.28
C GLY A 646 12.73 39.66 -5.25
N LEU A 647 11.81 38.76 -4.89
CA LEU A 647 10.47 39.01 -4.36
C LEU A 647 10.04 37.82 -3.47
N ASP A 648 9.54 38.12 -2.28
CA ASP A 648 9.38 37.23 -1.09
C ASP A 648 8.31 36.12 -1.15
N GLU A 649 7.85 35.69 -2.34
CA GLU A 649 6.94 34.53 -2.46
C GLU A 649 7.31 33.57 -3.61
N MET A 650 8.54 33.62 -4.11
CA MET A 650 9.01 32.76 -5.20
C MET A 650 10.00 31.69 -4.73
N VAL A 651 9.62 30.41 -4.88
CA VAL A 651 10.55 29.28 -4.77
C VAL A 651 11.11 29.00 -6.17
N SER A 652 12.23 29.63 -6.54
CA SER A 652 12.97 29.34 -7.78
C SER A 652 14.13 28.35 -7.53
N GLY A 653 14.37 27.43 -8.48
CA GLY A 653 15.48 26.47 -8.44
C GLY A 653 15.48 25.44 -9.57
N LYS A 654 16.64 24.82 -9.85
CA LYS A 654 16.88 23.82 -10.94
C LYS A 654 15.92 22.61 -10.92
N GLN A 655 15.33 22.29 -9.75
CA GLN A 655 14.43 21.16 -9.48
C GLN A 655 12.98 21.42 -9.88
N VAL A 656 12.56 22.68 -9.75
CA VAL A 656 11.27 23.21 -10.20
C VAL A 656 11.28 23.02 -11.73
N ALA A 657 12.32 23.43 -12.46
CA ALA A 657 12.46 23.17 -13.91
C ALA A 657 12.33 21.68 -14.34
N ASN A 658 12.84 20.71 -13.55
CA ASN A 658 12.68 19.28 -13.85
C ASN A 658 11.27 18.72 -13.57
N ALA A 659 10.58 19.20 -12.53
CA ALA A 659 9.17 18.86 -12.30
C ALA A 659 8.26 19.49 -13.36
N LEU A 660 8.60 20.69 -13.86
CA LEU A 660 7.95 21.30 -15.01
C LEU A 660 8.16 20.47 -16.27
N LYS A 661 9.36 19.99 -16.56
CA LYS A 661 9.61 19.07 -17.71
C LYS A 661 8.72 17.82 -17.63
N ASP A 662 8.59 17.23 -16.45
CA ASP A 662 7.71 16.09 -16.21
C ASP A 662 6.24 16.44 -16.51
N LEU A 663 5.77 17.60 -16.04
CA LEU A 663 4.38 18.06 -16.27
C LEU A 663 4.12 18.49 -17.72
N LEU A 664 5.10 19.12 -18.38
CA LEU A 664 5.05 19.47 -19.80
C LEU A 664 5.03 18.20 -20.65
N TYR A 665 5.84 17.19 -20.34
CA TYR A 665 5.77 15.89 -21.01
C TYR A 665 4.39 15.22 -20.85
N LEU A 666 3.81 15.27 -19.65
CA LEU A 666 2.45 14.78 -19.45
C LEU A 666 1.44 15.55 -20.31
N ARG A 667 1.55 16.88 -20.34
CA ARG A 667 0.70 17.77 -21.14
C ARG A 667 0.90 17.47 -22.63
N ASP A 668 2.06 17.74 -23.17
CA ASP A 668 2.28 17.86 -24.61
C ASP A 668 2.48 16.51 -25.31
N ASN A 669 2.91 15.48 -24.57
CA ASN A 669 3.26 14.19 -25.16
C ASN A 669 2.30 13.09 -24.71
N LEU A 670 2.21 12.79 -23.40
CA LEU A 670 1.51 11.59 -22.92
C LEU A 670 -0.01 11.66 -23.08
N THR A 671 -0.60 12.83 -22.84
CA THR A 671 -2.08 12.99 -22.77
C THR A 671 -2.67 13.87 -23.86
N TYR A 672 -1.85 14.58 -24.63
CA TYR A 672 -2.28 15.43 -25.74
C TYR A 672 -3.19 14.70 -26.74
N GLY A 673 -2.76 13.52 -27.22
CA GLY A 673 -3.52 12.73 -28.19
C GLY A 673 -4.88 12.21 -27.68
N LEU A 674 -5.06 12.10 -26.37
CA LEU A 674 -6.37 11.81 -25.77
C LEU A 674 -7.23 13.08 -25.71
N ARG A 675 -6.66 14.20 -25.23
CA ARG A 675 -7.38 15.47 -25.13
C ARG A 675 -7.83 15.98 -26.49
N SER A 676 -7.02 15.87 -27.53
CA SER A 676 -7.36 16.36 -28.88
C SER A 676 -8.60 15.66 -29.44
N LYS A 677 -8.80 14.37 -29.13
CA LYS A 677 -9.95 13.55 -29.57
C LYS A 677 -11.24 13.76 -28.77
N LEU A 678 -11.21 14.49 -27.66
CA LEU A 678 -12.40 14.80 -26.86
C LEU A 678 -13.18 15.98 -27.45
N ASN A 679 -14.50 15.98 -27.32
CA ASN A 679 -15.35 17.14 -27.66
C ASN A 679 -14.99 18.36 -26.79
N SER A 680 -15.27 19.57 -27.29
CA SER A 680 -15.04 20.85 -26.58
C SER A 680 -15.67 20.87 -25.19
N ASP A 681 -16.83 20.26 -25.06
CA ASP A 681 -17.67 20.35 -23.86
C ASP A 681 -17.36 19.24 -22.85
N HIS A 682 -16.41 18.35 -23.19
CA HIS A 682 -16.06 17.23 -22.34
C HIS A 682 -15.36 17.72 -21.05
N PRO A 683 -15.76 17.26 -19.85
CA PRO A 683 -15.27 17.80 -18.57
C PRO A 683 -13.77 17.58 -18.34
N PHE A 684 -13.16 16.62 -19.06
CA PHE A 684 -11.73 16.32 -18.99
C PHE A 684 -10.91 16.91 -20.16
N LYS A 685 -11.52 17.73 -21.03
CA LYS A 685 -10.85 18.28 -22.23
C LYS A 685 -9.56 19.04 -21.91
N LYS A 686 -9.52 19.73 -20.77
CA LYS A 686 -8.34 20.49 -20.30
C LYS A 686 -7.51 19.77 -19.25
N ARG A 687 -7.94 18.60 -18.75
CA ARG A 687 -7.26 17.93 -17.62
C ARG A 687 -5.95 17.27 -18.03
N ILE A 688 -4.90 17.44 -17.23
CA ILE A 688 -3.59 16.82 -17.50
C ILE A 688 -3.57 15.36 -17.08
N ALA A 689 -4.14 15.02 -15.92
CA ALA A 689 -4.07 13.68 -15.36
C ALA A 689 -5.16 12.74 -15.92
N ILE A 690 -5.22 12.58 -17.24
CA ILE A 690 -6.18 11.69 -17.92
C ILE A 690 -5.51 10.47 -18.52
N TYR A 691 -6.27 9.39 -18.65
CA TYR A 691 -5.81 8.13 -19.24
C TYR A 691 -6.98 7.37 -19.86
N LYS A 692 -6.68 6.43 -20.76
CA LYS A 692 -7.69 5.64 -21.47
C LYS A 692 -7.74 4.21 -20.92
N ILE A 693 -8.94 3.73 -20.57
CA ILE A 693 -9.21 2.31 -20.27
C ILE A 693 -10.42 1.88 -21.10
N ASN A 694 -10.31 0.77 -21.83
CA ASN A 694 -11.43 0.16 -22.58
C ASN A 694 -12.19 1.17 -23.46
N ASN A 695 -11.47 2.04 -24.17
CA ASN A 695 -12.01 3.15 -24.96
C ASN A 695 -12.71 4.30 -24.22
N GLU A 696 -12.84 4.25 -22.90
CA GLU A 696 -13.31 5.36 -22.07
C GLU A 696 -12.13 6.22 -21.59
N VAL A 697 -12.28 7.55 -21.65
CA VAL A 697 -11.32 8.49 -21.05
C VAL A 697 -11.68 8.74 -19.60
N CYS A 698 -10.73 8.44 -18.71
CA CYS A 698 -10.87 8.59 -17.27
C CYS A 698 -9.93 9.70 -16.77
N CYS A 699 -10.27 10.31 -15.64
CA CYS A 699 -9.43 11.26 -14.92
C CYS A 699 -8.90 10.62 -13.64
N LEU A 700 -7.60 10.80 -13.38
CA LEU A 700 -6.94 10.31 -12.20
C LEU A 700 -7.32 11.20 -10.99
N THR A 701 -7.79 10.57 -9.93
CA THR A 701 -8.15 11.22 -8.66
C THR A 701 -7.08 10.95 -7.61
N ALA A 702 -7.00 11.75 -6.55
CA ALA A 702 -6.02 11.52 -5.47
C ALA A 702 -6.11 10.09 -4.87
N GLU A 703 -7.33 9.56 -4.72
CA GLU A 703 -7.56 8.20 -4.23
C GLU A 703 -7.09 7.15 -5.23
N SER A 704 -7.50 7.26 -6.50
CA SER A 704 -7.11 6.29 -7.53
C SER A 704 -5.61 6.34 -7.82
N PHE A 705 -4.99 7.52 -7.84
CA PHE A 705 -3.54 7.70 -7.89
C PHE A 705 -2.85 6.94 -6.76
N THR A 706 -3.24 7.18 -5.51
CA THR A 706 -2.55 6.59 -4.34
C THR A 706 -2.68 5.06 -4.34
N ASN A 707 -3.84 4.54 -4.73
CA ASN A 707 -4.07 3.10 -4.81
C ASN A 707 -3.27 2.45 -5.96
N ASN A 708 -3.31 3.05 -7.16
CA ASN A 708 -2.58 2.54 -8.31
C ASN A 708 -1.08 2.61 -8.10
N LEU A 709 -0.55 3.74 -7.64
CA LEU A 709 0.89 3.92 -7.38
C LEU A 709 1.42 2.92 -6.36
N ASN A 710 0.75 2.78 -5.22
CA ASN A 710 1.18 1.81 -4.20
C ASN A 710 1.12 0.37 -4.72
N SER A 711 0.13 0.04 -5.54
CA SER A 711 0.08 -1.28 -6.19
C SER A 711 1.24 -1.46 -7.17
N ILE A 712 1.60 -0.43 -7.94
CA ILE A 712 2.74 -0.47 -8.89
C ILE A 712 4.04 -0.69 -8.12
N LEU A 713 4.29 0.11 -7.08
CA LEU A 713 5.50 0.04 -6.26
C LEU A 713 5.60 -1.30 -5.51
N GLN A 714 4.51 -1.79 -4.94
CA GLN A 714 4.47 -3.08 -4.26
C GLN A 714 4.75 -4.24 -5.22
N ASN A 715 4.21 -4.20 -6.44
CA ASN A 715 4.43 -5.25 -7.44
C ASN A 715 5.89 -5.33 -7.92
N VAL A 716 6.68 -4.27 -7.77
CA VAL A 716 8.11 -4.25 -8.13
C VAL A 716 9.02 -4.47 -6.92
N GLY A 717 8.47 -4.77 -5.74
CA GLY A 717 9.24 -5.11 -4.54
C GLY A 717 9.55 -3.92 -3.62
N CYS A 718 8.93 -2.76 -3.80
CA CYS A 718 9.07 -1.65 -2.86
C CYS A 718 8.33 -1.98 -1.55
N SER A 719 9.08 -1.99 -0.45
CA SER A 719 8.58 -2.21 0.91
C SER A 719 7.90 -0.95 1.49
N VAL A 720 8.23 0.22 0.94
CA VAL A 720 7.78 1.51 1.45
C VAL A 720 6.48 1.94 0.77
N ARG A 721 5.42 2.10 1.58
CA ARG A 721 4.14 2.63 1.10
C ARG A 721 4.22 4.13 0.86
N PHE A 722 3.92 4.60 -0.36
CA PHE A 722 3.81 6.01 -0.74
C PHE A 722 2.64 6.71 -0.04
N THR A 723 2.94 7.81 0.66
CA THR A 723 1.98 8.61 1.42
C THR A 723 2.33 10.11 1.36
N GLN A 724 1.48 10.91 0.70
CA GLN A 724 1.74 12.36 0.53
C GLN A 724 1.91 13.12 1.86
N ARG A 725 1.21 12.69 2.91
CA ARG A 725 1.31 13.31 4.24
C ARG A 725 2.70 13.15 4.86
N ARG A 726 3.40 12.04 4.57
CA ARG A 726 4.76 11.78 5.06
C ARG A 726 5.77 12.59 4.23
N ILE A 727 5.55 12.69 2.91
CA ILE A 727 6.37 13.51 1.99
C ILE A 727 6.42 14.97 2.44
N ARG A 728 5.26 15.55 2.76
CA ARG A 728 5.16 16.95 3.18
C ARG A 728 5.76 17.26 4.55
N LYS A 729 5.93 16.26 5.42
CA LYS A 729 6.35 16.47 6.80
C LYS A 729 7.86 16.30 7.03
N GLY A 730 8.56 15.56 6.17
CA GLY A 730 9.98 15.23 6.36
C GLY A 730 10.97 16.10 5.59
N GLY A 731 10.61 17.32 5.15
CA GLY A 731 11.54 18.19 4.40
C GLY A 731 12.13 17.55 3.14
N MET A 732 11.41 16.59 2.55
CA MET A 732 11.97 15.57 1.65
C MET A 732 12.55 16.08 0.33
N ASN A 733 12.25 17.32 -0.02
CA ASN A 733 12.90 18.00 -1.13
C ASN A 733 14.43 18.02 -0.95
N TYR A 734 14.98 17.91 0.27
CA TYR A 734 16.42 17.86 0.57
C TYR A 734 17.03 16.46 0.40
N VAL A 735 16.36 15.40 0.88
CA VAL A 735 16.86 14.01 0.78
C VAL A 735 16.88 13.51 -0.66
N TYR A 736 15.84 13.82 -1.45
CA TYR A 736 15.82 13.51 -2.88
C TYR A 736 16.97 14.21 -3.64
N ARG A 737 17.51 15.34 -3.15
CA ARG A 737 18.66 16.05 -3.79
C ARG A 737 19.96 15.26 -3.73
N GLN A 738 20.15 14.49 -2.65
CA GLN A 738 21.33 13.64 -2.50
C GLN A 738 21.23 12.46 -3.44
N VAL A 739 20.06 11.80 -3.44
CA VAL A 739 19.73 10.66 -4.31
C VAL A 739 19.82 10.98 -5.81
N GLU A 740 19.29 12.12 -6.28
CA GLU A 740 19.30 12.49 -7.70
C GLU A 740 20.73 12.76 -8.23
N LYS A 741 21.60 13.33 -7.40
CA LYS A 741 23.02 13.57 -7.76
C LYS A 741 23.77 12.25 -7.93
N ASP A 742 23.51 11.28 -7.07
CA ASP A 742 24.18 9.98 -7.11
C ASP A 742 23.55 9.03 -8.15
N PHE A 743 22.26 9.17 -8.49
CA PHE A 743 21.66 8.51 -9.67
C PHE A 743 22.24 8.97 -11.00
N ASN A 744 22.54 10.27 -11.15
CA ASN A 744 23.12 10.80 -12.39
C ASN A 744 24.56 10.33 -12.63
N LYS A 745 25.30 9.98 -11.57
CA LYS A 745 26.63 9.37 -11.69
C LYS A 745 26.58 7.96 -12.27
N TYR A 746 25.44 7.28 -12.21
CA TYR A 746 25.33 5.87 -12.62
C TYR A 746 24.16 5.62 -13.60
N LYS A 747 24.51 5.46 -14.88
CA LYS A 747 23.59 5.13 -16.00
C LYS A 747 22.91 3.74 -15.89
N ILE A 748 23.23 2.91 -14.89
CA ILE A 748 22.92 1.46 -14.84
C ILE A 748 21.98 1.09 -13.65
N ALA A 749 21.09 1.98 -13.21
CA ALA A 749 20.19 1.71 -12.08
C ALA A 749 19.18 0.55 -12.29
N GLY A 750 19.02 0.05 -13.52
CA GLY A 750 18.05 -1.02 -13.85
C GLY A 750 18.50 -2.44 -13.49
N ASN A 751 19.76 -2.65 -13.10
CA ASN A 751 20.36 -4.00 -13.02
C ASN A 751 20.69 -4.49 -11.60
N HIS A 752 20.42 -3.71 -10.54
CA HIS A 752 20.76 -4.06 -9.16
C HIS A 752 19.53 -4.03 -8.23
N SER A 753 19.56 -4.77 -7.12
CA SER A 753 18.54 -4.69 -6.07
C SER A 753 18.71 -3.42 -5.23
N PHE A 754 17.67 -3.01 -4.50
CA PHE A 754 17.74 -1.85 -3.62
C PHE A 754 18.79 -2.02 -2.50
N SER A 755 18.96 -3.23 -1.94
CA SER A 755 19.99 -3.52 -0.93
C SER A 755 21.39 -3.29 -1.47
N VAL A 756 21.69 -3.79 -2.68
CA VAL A 756 22.98 -3.59 -3.36
C VAL A 756 23.20 -2.12 -3.71
N PHE A 757 22.15 -1.38 -4.08
CA PHE A 757 22.19 0.06 -4.30
C PHE A 757 22.48 0.83 -3.00
N TYR A 758 21.88 0.44 -1.89
CA TYR A 758 22.04 1.11 -0.60
C TYR A 758 23.42 0.82 0.04
N GLU A 759 23.87 -0.43 0.02
CA GLU A 759 25.11 -0.85 0.68
C GLU A 759 26.38 -0.41 -0.07
N ASN A 760 26.40 -0.47 -1.41
CA ASN A 760 27.63 -0.24 -2.19
C ASN A 760 27.81 1.21 -2.68
N TYR A 761 26.77 2.05 -2.59
CA TYR A 761 26.78 3.38 -3.22
C TYR A 761 26.33 4.51 -2.28
N LEU A 762 25.87 4.18 -1.07
CA LEU A 762 25.53 5.13 -0.02
C LEU A 762 26.32 4.83 1.26
N GLU A 763 27.57 4.34 1.13
CA GLU A 763 28.49 4.14 2.27
C GLU A 763 28.39 5.33 3.23
N VAL A 764 28.18 5.02 4.50
CA VAL A 764 28.24 6.01 5.58
C VAL A 764 29.66 6.54 5.60
N ASP A 765 29.80 7.72 5.03
CA ASP A 765 31.01 8.52 5.00
C ASP A 765 31.54 8.67 6.44
N THR A 766 32.47 7.81 6.85
CA THR A 766 33.17 7.92 8.15
C THR A 766 33.99 9.21 8.21
N THR A 767 34.30 9.81 7.05
CA THR A 767 34.83 11.17 6.93
C THR A 767 33.81 12.22 7.33
N LYS A 768 32.48 11.94 7.37
CA LYS A 768 31.48 12.88 7.93
C LYS A 768 31.53 13.03 9.45
N ALA A 769 31.99 12.03 10.19
CA ALA A 769 32.19 12.17 11.63
C ALA A 769 33.33 13.17 11.92
N GLU A 770 34.43 13.10 11.17
CA GLU A 770 35.52 14.09 11.22
C GLU A 770 35.13 15.44 10.59
N GLN A 771 34.31 15.44 9.54
CA GLN A 771 33.69 16.68 9.02
C GLN A 771 32.69 17.27 10.01
N THR A 772 32.17 16.56 11.02
CA THR A 772 31.28 17.20 12.02
C THR A 772 32.08 18.16 12.90
N LEU A 773 33.35 17.84 13.19
CA LEU A 773 34.29 18.76 13.84
C LEU A 773 34.73 19.90 12.91
N GLY A 774 35.04 19.56 11.65
CA GLY A 774 35.39 20.54 10.62
C GLY A 774 34.24 21.48 10.23
N ARG A 775 32.99 21.00 10.33
CA ARG A 775 31.77 21.74 10.03
C ARG A 775 31.25 22.53 11.22
N ALA A 776 31.58 22.14 12.46
CA ALA A 776 31.45 23.03 13.61
C ALA A 776 32.39 24.24 13.48
N LEU A 777 33.62 24.04 13.00
CA LEU A 777 34.55 25.11 12.64
C LEU A 777 34.10 25.91 11.39
N GLU A 778 33.53 25.25 10.39
CA GLU A 778 32.99 25.88 9.16
C GLU A 778 31.71 26.68 9.44
N ILE A 779 30.85 26.24 10.36
CA ILE A 779 29.64 26.97 10.78
C ILE A 779 30.00 28.15 11.70
N MET A 780 31.03 28.03 12.55
CA MET A 780 31.65 29.21 13.16
C MET A 780 32.23 30.14 12.09
N GLY A 781 32.90 29.58 11.08
CA GLY A 781 33.39 30.30 9.91
C GLY A 781 32.28 30.98 9.10
N ASP A 782 31.07 30.40 9.03
CA ASP A 782 29.87 30.97 8.37
C ASP A 782 29.19 32.05 9.22
N TYR A 783 29.20 31.92 10.56
CA TYR A 783 28.77 32.98 11.47
C TYR A 783 29.74 34.17 11.44
N PHE A 784 31.04 33.91 11.25
CA PHE A 784 32.12 34.90 11.12
C PHE A 784 32.56 35.14 9.68
N HIS A 785 31.76 34.79 8.68
CA HIS A 785 32.20 34.73 7.28
C HIS A 785 32.78 36.06 6.80
N GLY A 786 34.07 36.04 6.45
CA GLY A 786 34.85 37.20 6.03
C GLY A 786 35.70 37.87 7.12
N ARG A 787 35.69 37.39 8.37
CA ARG A 787 36.46 37.95 9.50
C ARG A 787 37.56 36.97 9.96
N PRO A 788 38.82 37.42 10.13
CA PRO A 788 39.85 36.63 10.82
C PRO A 788 39.45 36.34 12.27
N ILE A 789 39.53 35.07 12.69
CA ILE A 789 39.24 34.59 14.05
C ILE A 789 40.58 34.25 14.72
N THR A 790 40.79 34.67 15.97
CA THR A 790 41.92 34.23 16.81
C THR A 790 41.44 33.66 18.15
N GLY A 791 42.18 32.66 18.64
CA GLY A 791 42.05 32.13 20.00
C GLY A 791 42.85 32.93 21.03
N ASP A 792 43.68 33.89 20.63
CA ASP A 792 44.51 34.65 21.54
C ASP A 792 43.66 35.61 22.39
N ILE A 793 43.98 35.73 23.68
CA ILE A 793 43.33 36.66 24.61
C ILE A 793 44.36 37.73 24.98
N THR A 794 44.06 38.99 24.68
CA THR A 794 44.92 40.12 25.04
C THR A 794 44.24 40.97 26.09
N ILE A 795 44.84 41.03 27.27
CA ILE A 795 44.36 41.80 28.42
C ILE A 795 45.22 43.04 28.59
N VAL A 796 44.57 44.17 28.87
CA VAL A 796 45.23 45.46 29.13
C VAL A 796 44.85 45.97 30.52
N THR A 797 45.80 46.63 31.17
CA THR A 797 45.62 47.25 32.50
C THR A 797 45.37 48.76 32.40
N GLU A 798 45.70 49.40 31.28
CA GLU A 798 45.52 50.84 31.03
C GLU A 798 44.71 51.06 29.76
N MET A 799 43.81 52.06 29.75
CA MET A 799 42.89 52.36 28.64
C MET A 799 43.42 53.51 27.77
N PRO A 800 43.84 53.27 26.52
CA PRO A 800 44.16 54.34 25.57
C PRO A 800 42.88 55.09 25.17
N SER A 801 42.91 56.43 25.18
CA SER A 801 41.73 57.28 24.92
C SER A 801 41.18 57.21 23.49
N ASN A 802 41.86 56.53 22.57
CA ASN A 802 41.55 56.44 21.14
C ASN A 802 40.92 55.09 20.72
N TRP A 803 40.74 54.15 21.65
CA TRP A 803 40.07 52.88 21.39
C TRP A 803 38.56 53.02 21.44
N GLN A 804 37.87 52.19 20.66
CA GLN A 804 36.41 52.20 20.64
C GLN A 804 35.89 51.22 21.67
N LYS A 805 34.99 51.71 22.52
CA LYS A 805 34.29 50.87 23.50
C LYS A 805 33.48 49.80 22.80
N THR A 806 33.74 48.55 23.14
CA THR A 806 32.86 47.43 22.81
C THR A 806 32.07 47.05 24.06
N PRO A 807 31.00 46.25 23.90
CA PRO A 807 30.17 45.90 25.06
C PRO A 807 30.87 45.13 26.20
N ASN A 808 32.03 44.50 25.96
CA ASN A 808 32.83 43.74 26.95
C ASN A 808 34.29 44.18 27.10
N GLY A 809 34.73 45.19 26.36
CA GLY A 809 36.11 45.65 26.38
C GLY A 809 36.31 46.80 25.41
N GLU A 810 37.43 46.78 24.72
CA GLU A 810 37.81 47.83 23.79
C GLU A 810 38.25 47.23 22.45
N CYS A 811 38.05 47.98 21.38
CA CYS A 811 38.47 47.64 20.04
C CYS A 811 39.63 48.54 19.63
N ALA A 812 40.79 47.91 19.40
CA ALA A 812 42.00 48.56 18.92
C ALA A 812 42.05 48.70 17.37
N SER A 813 40.97 48.31 16.67
CA SER A 813 40.83 48.46 15.22
C SER A 813 40.95 49.93 14.81
N GLN A 814 41.62 50.17 13.68
CA GLN A 814 41.72 51.51 13.10
C GLN A 814 40.59 51.81 12.12
N GLY A 815 39.73 50.82 11.80
CA GLY A 815 38.57 50.95 10.92
C GLY A 815 38.82 50.57 9.45
N TYR A 816 40.03 50.13 9.10
CA TYR A 816 40.44 49.74 7.74
C TYR A 816 41.05 48.33 7.69
N ASP A 817 40.80 47.54 8.74
CA ASP A 817 41.22 46.15 8.83
C ASP A 817 40.16 45.20 8.25
N ALA A 818 40.55 43.98 7.91
CA ALA A 818 39.70 43.00 7.25
C ALA A 818 38.40 42.73 8.03
N GLU A 819 38.49 42.75 9.36
CA GLU A 819 37.38 42.63 10.31
C GLU A 819 36.39 43.80 10.19
N ALA A 820 36.88 45.04 10.17
CA ALA A 820 36.06 46.24 9.98
C ALA A 820 35.43 46.28 8.58
N ASP A 821 36.17 45.94 7.53
CA ASP A 821 35.66 45.89 6.15
C ASP A 821 34.54 44.87 5.96
N ALA A 822 34.66 43.69 6.57
CA ALA A 822 33.62 42.66 6.51
C ALA A 822 32.35 43.10 7.25
N TYR A 823 32.49 43.70 8.44
CA TYR A 823 31.38 44.29 9.19
C TYR A 823 30.66 45.39 8.38
N ASN A 824 31.43 46.31 7.80
CA ASN A 824 30.90 47.43 7.01
C ASN A 824 30.15 46.98 5.76
N LYS A 825 30.59 45.88 5.11
CA LYS A 825 29.87 45.27 3.98
C LYS A 825 28.55 44.63 4.41
N GLN A 826 28.54 43.91 5.53
CA GLN A 826 27.34 43.23 6.04
C GLN A 826 26.29 44.22 6.56
N HIS A 827 26.72 45.34 7.13
CA HIS A 827 25.84 46.36 7.71
C HIS A 827 25.77 47.66 6.90
N TYR A 828 26.15 47.61 5.62
CA TYR A 828 26.19 48.75 4.70
C TYR A 828 24.89 49.58 4.70
N LYS A 829 23.72 48.92 4.72
CA LYS A 829 22.43 49.62 4.77
C LYS A 829 22.25 50.45 6.05
N VAL A 830 22.62 49.91 7.20
CA VAL A 830 22.50 50.58 8.52
C VAL A 830 23.48 51.76 8.60
N HIS A 831 24.71 51.59 8.12
CA HIS A 831 25.70 52.67 8.09
C HIS A 831 25.30 53.80 7.15
N LYS A 832 24.67 53.46 6.01
CA LYS A 832 24.12 54.44 5.08
C LYS A 832 22.95 55.24 5.67
N GLU A 833 22.09 54.59 6.47
CA GLU A 833 20.95 55.25 7.14
C GLU A 833 21.39 56.15 8.31
N GLN A 834 22.49 55.80 9.00
CA GLN A 834 22.96 56.53 10.18
C GLN A 834 24.12 57.50 9.91
N ALA A 835 24.55 57.66 8.65
CA ALA A 835 25.65 58.54 8.23
C ALA A 835 26.97 58.35 9.04
N ILE A 836 27.27 57.11 9.41
CA ILE A 836 28.47 56.79 10.21
C ILE A 836 29.69 56.78 9.27
N SER A 837 30.62 57.71 9.45
CA SER A 837 31.77 57.92 8.55
C SER A 837 32.94 56.96 8.77
N ASN A 838 32.99 56.26 9.90
CA ASN A 838 34.00 55.22 10.15
C ASN A 838 33.44 54.14 11.12
N PRO A 839 32.58 53.23 10.64
CA PRO A 839 31.99 52.22 11.50
C PRO A 839 33.01 51.14 11.80
N ARG A 840 33.31 50.97 13.08
CA ARG A 840 34.11 49.86 13.61
C ARG A 840 33.16 48.83 14.24
N CYS A 841 33.53 47.55 14.19
CA CYS A 841 32.68 46.44 14.64
C CYS A 841 32.32 46.54 16.13
N ALA A 842 31.02 46.49 16.47
CA ALA A 842 30.51 46.47 17.85
C ALA A 842 29.62 45.25 18.15
N GLU A 843 29.75 44.18 17.37
CA GLU A 843 29.00 42.95 17.57
C GLU A 843 29.69 42.09 18.66
N PHE A 844 29.05 41.95 19.82
CA PHE A 844 29.64 41.30 20.99
C PHE A 844 30.16 39.89 20.71
N ASN A 845 29.35 39.05 20.04
CA ASN A 845 29.73 37.67 19.76
C ASN A 845 31.00 37.68 18.92
N ALA A 846 31.04 38.35 17.78
CA ALA A 846 32.26 38.42 16.97
C ALA A 846 33.47 39.07 17.64
N CYS A 847 33.28 40.01 18.59
CA CYS A 847 34.39 40.65 19.27
C CYS A 847 35.22 39.68 20.13
N LEU A 848 34.62 38.68 20.79
CA LEU A 848 35.33 37.74 21.67
C LEU A 848 36.42 36.89 20.97
N TRP A 849 36.34 36.80 19.63
CA TRP A 849 37.26 36.07 18.78
C TRP A 849 38.07 36.98 17.83
N CYS A 850 37.93 38.30 17.97
CA CYS A 850 38.61 39.27 17.12
C CYS A 850 40.01 39.61 17.65
N ARG A 851 41.03 39.66 16.77
CA ARG A 851 42.40 40.04 17.14
C ARG A 851 42.54 41.48 17.66
N HIS A 852 41.56 42.34 17.37
CA HIS A 852 41.54 43.74 17.81
C HIS A 852 40.79 43.93 19.14
N TYR A 853 40.13 42.89 19.65
CA TYR A 853 39.47 42.95 20.94
C TYR A 853 40.50 42.96 22.07
N ARG A 854 40.26 43.83 23.05
CA ARG A 854 41.09 43.99 24.25
C ARG A 854 40.16 43.95 25.45
N THR A 855 40.40 42.99 26.34
CA THR A 855 39.69 42.95 27.63
C THR A 855 40.47 43.77 28.64
N ILE A 856 39.76 44.49 29.51
CA ILE A 856 40.37 45.34 30.54
C ILE A 856 40.31 44.61 31.89
N ALA A 857 41.42 44.60 32.61
CA ALA A 857 41.53 44.04 33.95
C ALA A 857 40.93 44.98 35.01
N ASP A 858 39.60 45.18 34.97
CA ASP A 858 38.85 45.91 36.00
C ASP A 858 37.52 45.22 36.35
N ALA A 859 36.94 45.61 37.49
CA ALA A 859 35.73 45.00 38.02
C ALA A 859 34.49 45.24 37.15
N GLU A 860 34.44 46.34 36.38
CA GLU A 860 33.30 46.72 35.54
C GLU A 860 33.22 45.84 34.28
N HIS A 861 34.35 45.59 33.63
CA HIS A 861 34.43 44.72 32.44
C HIS A 861 34.26 43.24 32.81
N VAL A 862 34.77 42.82 33.98
CA VAL A 862 34.45 41.51 34.56
C VAL A 862 32.94 41.38 34.80
N TRP A 863 32.29 42.38 35.40
CA TRP A 863 30.83 42.35 35.62
C TRP A 863 30.06 42.19 34.30
N LYS A 864 30.46 42.88 33.23
CA LYS A 864 29.84 42.75 31.90
C LYS A 864 29.99 41.36 31.30
N LEU A 865 31.18 40.75 31.39
CA LEU A 865 31.44 39.39 30.90
C LEU A 865 30.66 38.34 31.67
N LEU A 866 30.69 38.39 33.00
CA LEU A 866 29.98 37.44 33.86
C LEU A 866 28.46 37.57 33.73
N SER A 867 27.93 38.80 33.70
CA SER A 867 26.48 38.99 33.51
C SER A 867 25.99 38.59 32.13
N TYR A 868 26.84 38.67 31.09
CA TYR A 868 26.51 38.11 29.78
C TYR A 868 26.41 36.58 29.85
N ARG A 869 27.39 35.90 30.47
CA ARG A 869 27.37 34.44 30.65
C ARG A 869 26.16 33.99 31.48
N ASP A 870 25.97 34.59 32.63
CA ASP A 870 25.02 34.09 33.64
C ASP A 870 23.56 34.42 33.31
N PHE A 871 23.29 35.41 32.45
CA PHE A 871 21.93 35.82 32.10
C PHE A 871 21.61 35.73 30.61
N VAL A 872 22.52 36.13 29.72
CA VAL A 872 22.26 36.15 28.27
C VAL A 872 22.48 34.77 27.66
N ILE A 873 23.61 34.11 27.96
CA ILE A 873 23.87 32.73 27.50
C ILE A 873 22.87 31.76 28.15
N ALA A 874 22.59 31.92 29.45
CA ALA A 874 21.59 31.10 30.15
C ALA A 874 20.17 31.24 29.57
N ASP A 875 19.75 32.44 29.11
CA ASP A 875 18.46 32.62 28.43
C ASP A 875 18.47 32.02 27.01
N MET A 876 19.63 32.04 26.32
CA MET A 876 19.84 31.32 25.06
C MET A 876 19.72 29.80 25.25
N GLU A 877 20.29 29.25 26.32
CA GLU A 877 20.14 27.84 26.74
C GLU A 877 18.68 27.49 27.01
N ALA A 878 17.96 28.36 27.71
CA ALA A 878 16.54 28.16 28.03
C ALA A 878 15.61 28.28 26.81
N SER A 879 16.04 29.00 25.76
CA SER A 879 15.26 29.28 24.55
C SER A 879 15.45 28.27 23.42
N ILE A 880 16.16 27.17 23.65
CA ILE A 880 16.32 26.08 22.68
C ILE A 880 14.97 25.34 22.51
N VAL A 881 14.20 25.72 21.50
CA VAL A 881 12.88 25.14 21.19
C VAL A 881 12.86 24.52 19.78
N ASP A 882 13.77 23.60 19.44
CA ASP A 882 13.63 22.73 18.25
C ASP A 882 14.53 21.48 18.23
N TYR A 883 13.99 20.34 17.78
CA TYR A 883 14.58 18.99 17.88
C TYR A 883 15.50 18.58 16.70
N GLU A 884 15.73 19.44 15.70
CA GLU A 884 16.53 19.09 14.49
C GLU A 884 17.95 19.71 14.45
N ARG A 885 18.31 20.58 15.41
CA ARG A 885 19.66 21.17 15.52
C ARG A 885 20.17 21.29 16.97
N MET A 886 19.60 20.52 17.89
CA MET A 886 19.87 20.62 19.33
C MET A 886 21.35 20.47 19.64
N GLU A 887 22.04 19.49 19.04
CA GLU A 887 23.48 19.27 19.25
C GLU A 887 24.33 20.45 18.75
N MET A 888 24.01 21.05 17.60
CA MET A 888 24.78 22.18 17.07
C MET A 888 24.56 23.47 17.86
N GLN A 889 23.31 23.81 18.21
CA GLN A 889 23.02 25.02 19.00
C GLN A 889 23.57 24.91 20.42
N GLN A 890 23.46 23.74 21.04
CA GLN A 890 24.06 23.44 22.34
C GLN A 890 25.59 23.56 22.28
N GLN A 891 26.24 22.99 21.26
CA GLN A 891 27.69 23.10 21.06
C GLN A 891 28.15 24.56 20.86
N TYR A 892 27.40 25.39 20.13
CA TYR A 892 27.77 26.82 19.99
C TYR A 892 27.64 27.59 21.30
N ILE A 893 26.59 27.32 22.06
CA ILE A 893 26.35 27.93 23.37
C ILE A 893 27.44 27.52 24.36
N GLU A 894 27.84 26.24 24.36
CA GLU A 894 28.94 25.71 25.17
C GLU A 894 30.27 26.39 24.81
N ILE A 895 30.61 26.50 23.53
CA ILE A 895 31.87 27.12 23.07
C ILE A 895 31.90 28.63 23.39
N LEU A 896 30.77 29.32 23.27
CA LEU A 896 30.63 30.73 23.64
C LEU A 896 30.82 30.91 25.16
N SER A 897 30.24 30.01 25.97
CA SER A 897 30.40 30.00 27.43
C SER A 897 31.83 29.71 27.87
N GLU A 898 32.46 28.69 27.28
CA GLU A 898 33.87 28.35 27.51
C GLU A 898 34.79 29.51 27.17
N ARG A 899 34.59 30.18 26.04
CA ARG A 899 35.42 31.34 25.66
C ARG A 899 35.34 32.48 26.67
N VAL A 900 34.16 32.77 27.21
CA VAL A 900 34.00 33.79 28.26
C VAL A 900 34.71 33.36 29.54
N ASN A 901 34.64 32.07 29.89
CA ASN A 901 35.36 31.53 31.05
C ASN A 901 36.88 31.64 30.88
N ASP A 902 37.42 31.34 29.69
CA ASP A 902 38.85 31.48 29.40
C ASP A 902 39.34 32.91 29.59
N ILE A 903 38.56 33.90 29.13
CA ILE A 903 38.90 35.33 29.30
C ILE A 903 38.86 35.72 30.77
N VAL A 904 37.86 35.26 31.53
CA VAL A 904 37.78 35.54 32.98
C VAL A 904 38.92 34.87 33.74
N ASN A 905 39.32 33.66 33.36
CA ASN A 905 40.44 32.96 33.97
C ASN A 905 41.77 33.68 33.66
N ALA A 906 41.99 34.08 32.41
CA ALA A 906 43.16 34.86 32.02
C ALA A 906 43.20 36.23 32.74
N LEU A 907 42.04 36.84 33.01
CA LEU A 907 41.94 38.04 33.86
C LEU A 907 42.29 37.76 35.31
N ALA A 908 41.88 36.61 35.86
CA ALA A 908 42.20 36.23 37.23
C ALA A 908 43.71 36.02 37.43
N ASP A 909 44.42 35.54 36.40
CA ASP A 909 45.87 35.39 36.44
C ASP A 909 46.62 36.73 36.48
N ILE A 910 46.00 37.81 35.96
CA ILE A 910 46.62 39.15 35.88
C ILE A 910 46.17 40.05 37.04
N ASP A 911 44.86 40.14 37.29
CA ASP A 911 44.27 40.88 38.41
C ASP A 911 43.14 40.05 39.07
N PRO A 912 43.50 39.21 40.07
CA PRO A 912 42.53 38.44 40.82
C PRO A 912 41.50 39.31 41.55
N ASN A 913 41.89 40.52 41.98
CA ASN A 913 41.02 41.41 42.75
C ASN A 913 39.90 41.99 41.89
N ALA A 914 40.21 42.37 40.64
CA ALA A 914 39.20 42.79 39.66
C ALA A 914 38.15 41.69 39.43
N VAL A 915 38.57 40.43 39.34
CA VAL A 915 37.65 39.29 39.16
C VAL A 915 36.76 39.08 40.38
N ILE A 916 37.34 39.10 41.59
CA ILE A 916 36.59 38.98 42.85
C ILE A 916 35.56 40.10 42.99
N GLN A 917 35.96 41.35 42.70
CA GLN A 917 35.07 42.50 42.76
C GLN A 917 33.96 42.39 41.72
N GLY A 918 34.27 42.04 40.47
CA GLY A 918 33.26 41.83 39.43
C GLY A 918 32.25 40.73 39.78
N GLN A 919 32.70 39.61 40.34
CA GLN A 919 31.83 38.54 40.84
C GLN A 919 30.91 39.03 41.97
N ASN A 920 31.43 39.85 42.90
CA ASN A 920 30.62 40.46 43.95
C ASN A 920 29.59 41.45 43.39
N ILE A 921 29.94 42.20 42.34
CA ILE A 921 29.01 43.12 41.67
C ILE A 921 27.89 42.33 40.96
N VAL A 922 28.18 41.24 40.25
CA VAL A 922 27.15 40.36 39.66
C VAL A 922 26.20 39.84 40.73
N LYS A 923 26.73 39.36 41.86
CA LYS A 923 25.91 38.82 42.96
C LYS A 923 25.02 39.86 43.64
N THR A 924 25.48 41.11 43.72
CA THR A 924 24.76 42.18 44.44
C THR A 924 23.85 43.01 43.53
N ARG A 925 24.23 43.22 42.27
CA ARG A 925 23.51 44.07 41.30
C ARG A 925 22.86 43.31 40.15
N GLY A 926 23.16 42.02 39.99
CA GLY A 926 22.57 41.17 38.95
C GLY A 926 23.09 41.49 37.54
N ILE A 927 22.19 41.43 36.56
CA ILE A 927 22.50 41.69 35.15
C ILE A 927 23.01 43.13 34.96
N HIS A 928 24.12 43.29 34.23
CA HIS A 928 24.65 44.61 33.91
C HIS A 928 23.62 45.40 33.06
N PRO A 929 23.39 46.71 33.29
CA PRO A 929 22.39 47.51 32.57
C PRO A 929 22.48 47.41 31.04
N PHE A 930 23.70 47.28 30.52
CA PHE A 930 23.98 47.06 29.10
C PHE A 930 23.22 45.86 28.50
N TRP A 931 22.97 44.80 29.25
CA TRP A 931 22.33 43.56 28.76
C TRP A 931 20.82 43.47 29.04
N GLN A 932 20.22 44.47 29.70
CA GLN A 932 18.81 44.42 30.11
C GLN A 932 17.83 44.22 28.94
N PHE A 933 18.21 44.63 27.72
CA PHE A 933 17.38 44.45 26.53
C PHE A 933 17.28 42.98 26.04
N ALA A 934 18.21 42.12 26.46
CA ALA A 934 18.37 40.76 25.93
C ALA A 934 17.69 39.68 26.79
N ASN A 935 17.14 40.02 27.97
CA ASN A 935 16.53 39.05 28.87
C ASN A 935 15.01 38.92 28.65
N SER A 936 14.55 37.73 28.24
CA SER A 936 13.11 37.45 28.04
C SER A 936 12.31 37.31 29.34
N THR A 937 12.97 37.19 30.51
CA THR A 937 12.34 37.09 31.84
C THR A 937 12.29 38.43 32.62
N GLY A 938 12.71 39.55 32.01
CA GLY A 938 12.80 40.87 32.64
C GLY A 938 11.53 41.73 32.67
N LYS A 939 10.36 41.18 33.04
CA LYS A 939 9.19 41.98 33.49
C LYS A 939 8.68 41.50 34.84
N THR A 940 9.57 41.50 35.82
CA THR A 940 9.22 41.54 37.25
C THR A 940 10.39 42.13 38.00
N PHE A 941 10.40 43.46 38.15
CA PHE A 941 10.42 44.16 39.43
C PHE A 941 9.70 45.49 39.25
#